data_AF-A0A5N4A0J6-F1
#
_entry.id   AF-A0A5N4A0J6-F1
#
_cell.length_a   1.000
_cell.length_b   1.000
_cell.length_c   1.000
_cell.angle_alpha   90.00
_cell.angle_beta   90.00
_cell.angle_gamma   90.00
#
_symmetry.space_group_name_H-M   'P 1'
#
loop_
_entity.id
_entity.type
_entity.pdbx_description
1 polymer ?
#
loop_
_entity_poly.entity_id
_entity_poly.type
_entity_poly.pdbx_seq_one_letter_code
_entity_poly.pdbx_strand_id
1 'polypeptide(L)'
;MCNCWSCTSSSDVATSPSSTSYGYLEEELAEIYYQATKETLIGAVRYVLSDSKDIEIGILGVLRTNYSDKGVREGLVECDKASRRIRDSMRGSWSIGEKQHLEACLRNIKSMRKHFKLEQKRGHGLASNKGTSTSAFSNRKETAKHRVHWDDSSSAFRNRIRTGGITNLKHKDPGNFLMDCKTIFKSRIHNALKQDEAVKVNAIFCGEFAITQGEKMLNEYKYFTTSNAAIYRGTDIEEWFKENVEKPIMTKLSEFQERDSGWALKAVINLGVNINKFTPQLGSLYIELPSQIQSKKACVNVKNDDDACFAWAVVSALYPVDKHPQRISKYPHYSSVLKLKGIQFPMTMRQIPNFEKQNSISINVYILKKEKKDQFNTLPTYLTKEKRDKHVNLLLVQDCYEQSVKFHYVWIKNLSRLVSKQLSKEKRQKYICDRCLHFYRSEDKLHKHTKDCIQKNDTAIKMPTEEKKMLKFKNFKNKIKAPFVVYADLESVLKPSEKKTAYQQHIPAAVGYYLKCSYDESLSFYNSYRGEDSMRWFADEMNKLAEDVSTVFLCPYKMHMTPQQELEFQAATECHICEQSFKSGQKKVRDHNHLIPENNFRGAACEGCNVNYQDTHTIPVVFHNLSGYDAHFVVADIATRMDGKIDLLPITKEKYISFTKHIDESRVSFRFIDSFRFMASGLDKLSSALTEFPNLKAQFSTLPADQFNLLTKKGVMPYDYLDSFDRFEEPTLPPQDDFYNKLEDKPCPRKMYRRAQEVWDRFNCSNLGQYVDLYMKTDILLLADVFEQFRSSCITTYDLDPAHYFTLPGFTWDAMLKYTRQELELLTDQDMFLFVERGIRGGLSQVCSKRRAHANNKYMPKYDSTKPDVYLMYNDINNQYGWSMSQYLPYGGFEWVDSNIDITTIPDDADEGYILEVDLEYPQHLHDAHTDLPF
;
A
#
# COMPACT_ATOMS: atom_id res chain seq x y z
N MET A 1 -49.01 -4.57 12.43
CA MET A 1 -49.91 -5.71 12.69
C MET A 1 -49.14 -6.72 13.50
N CYS A 2 -49.73 -7.12 14.63
CA CYS A 2 -49.19 -7.94 15.70
C CYS A 2 -48.76 -9.35 15.25
N ASN A 3 -47.75 -9.93 15.91
CA ASN A 3 -48.00 -10.96 16.93
C ASN A 3 -46.71 -11.30 17.70
N CYS A 4 -46.74 -11.00 18.99
CA CYS A 4 -45.96 -11.70 20.02
C CYS A 4 -46.37 -13.18 20.03
N TRP A 5 -45.52 -14.06 20.56
CA TRP A 5 -45.94 -15.12 21.50
C TRP A 5 -44.76 -15.53 22.39
N SER A 6 -45.12 -15.85 23.62
CA SER A 6 -44.35 -15.84 24.85
C SER A 6 -43.75 -17.20 25.23
N CYS A 7 -42.70 -17.17 26.05
CA CYS A 7 -42.21 -18.31 26.83
C CYS A 7 -43.30 -18.94 27.71
N THR A 8 -43.29 -20.27 27.85
CA THR A 8 -43.62 -20.97 29.12
C THR A 8 -42.89 -22.31 29.18
N SER A 9 -42.41 -22.62 30.38
CA SER A 9 -41.73 -23.82 30.82
C SER A 9 -42.72 -24.89 31.28
N SER A 10 -42.47 -26.16 30.97
CA SER A 10 -42.85 -27.28 31.85
C SER A 10 -41.97 -28.51 31.57
N SER A 11 -41.46 -29.06 32.65
CA SER A 11 -40.71 -30.30 32.83
C SER A 11 -41.47 -31.53 32.34
N ASP A 12 -40.76 -32.52 31.77
CA ASP A 12 -40.98 -33.93 32.09
C ASP A 12 -39.75 -34.80 31.74
N VAL A 13 -39.53 -35.80 32.60
CA VAL A 13 -38.37 -36.68 32.69
C VAL A 13 -38.64 -38.01 31.96
N ALA A 14 -37.55 -38.56 31.39
CA ALA A 14 -37.32 -39.95 30.97
C ALA A 14 -37.97 -40.45 29.66
N THR A 15 -37.13 -40.80 28.69
CA THR A 15 -36.65 -42.19 28.48
C THR A 15 -35.68 -42.24 27.30
N SER A 16 -34.66 -43.09 27.41
CA SER A 16 -33.68 -43.36 26.36
C SER A 16 -34.22 -44.40 25.36
N PRO A 17 -34.00 -44.23 24.05
CA PRO A 17 -33.97 -45.34 23.11
C PRO A 17 -32.53 -45.61 22.66
N SER A 18 -32.04 -46.76 23.12
CA SER A 18 -31.20 -47.73 22.42
C SER A 18 -30.44 -47.29 21.16
N SER A 19 -29.13 -47.44 21.28
CA SER A 19 -28.10 -47.51 20.25
C SER A 19 -28.38 -48.53 19.14
N THR A 20 -28.69 -48.05 17.93
CA THR A 20 -28.41 -48.74 16.65
C THR A 20 -28.61 -47.76 15.48
N SER A 21 -27.61 -46.90 15.22
CA SER A 21 -27.43 -46.22 13.91
C SER A 21 -26.04 -45.58 13.70
N TYR A 22 -25.11 -45.69 14.66
CA TYR A 22 -23.80 -45.04 14.58
C TYR A 22 -22.82 -45.64 13.54
N GLY A 23 -23.13 -46.80 12.92
CA GLY A 23 -22.27 -47.43 11.92
C GLY A 23 -22.34 -46.81 10.53
N TYR A 24 -23.52 -46.31 10.11
CA TYR A 24 -23.71 -45.77 8.76
C TYR A 24 -23.18 -44.34 8.59
N LEU A 25 -23.18 -43.54 9.66
CA LEU A 25 -22.73 -42.14 9.63
C LEU A 25 -21.19 -41.99 9.63
N GLU A 26 -20.43 -42.95 10.17
CA GLU A 26 -18.95 -42.92 10.12
C GLU A 26 -18.41 -43.34 8.74
N GLU A 27 -19.05 -44.29 8.06
CA GLU A 27 -18.70 -44.68 6.69
C GLU A 27 -19.07 -43.57 5.69
N GLU A 28 -20.25 -42.94 5.81
CA GLU A 28 -20.62 -41.79 4.97
C GLU A 28 -19.71 -40.57 5.18
N LEU A 29 -19.32 -40.27 6.43
CA LEU A 29 -18.40 -39.16 6.70
C LEU A 29 -16.96 -39.45 6.23
N ALA A 30 -16.50 -40.70 6.34
CA ALA A 30 -15.20 -41.12 5.79
C ALA A 30 -15.21 -41.08 4.26
N GLU A 31 -16.32 -41.45 3.64
CA GLU A 31 -16.52 -41.41 2.19
C GLU A 31 -16.62 -39.97 1.67
N ILE A 32 -17.35 -39.08 2.36
CA ILE A 32 -17.39 -37.63 2.06
C ILE A 32 -16.01 -37.00 2.24
N TYR A 33 -15.25 -37.36 3.28
CA TYR A 33 -13.90 -36.86 3.49
C TYR A 33 -12.91 -37.40 2.45
N TYR A 34 -13.05 -38.67 2.05
CA TYR A 34 -12.29 -39.30 0.98
C TYR A 34 -12.59 -38.63 -0.36
N GLN A 35 -13.85 -38.38 -0.71
CA GLN A 35 -14.25 -37.69 -1.94
C GLN A 35 -13.81 -36.22 -1.95
N ALA A 36 -13.90 -35.51 -0.82
CA ALA A 36 -13.41 -34.12 -0.71
C ALA A 36 -11.87 -34.03 -0.83
N THR A 37 -11.15 -35.00 -0.25
CA THR A 37 -9.69 -35.09 -0.36
C THR A 37 -9.25 -35.51 -1.77
N LYS A 38 -10.03 -36.38 -2.42
CA LYS A 38 -9.87 -36.85 -3.80
C LYS A 38 -10.11 -35.74 -4.82
N GLU A 39 -11.13 -34.89 -4.65
CA GLU A 39 -11.35 -33.72 -5.52
C GLU A 39 -10.26 -32.66 -5.35
N THR A 40 -9.80 -32.43 -4.11
CA THR A 40 -8.65 -31.56 -3.83
C THR A 40 -7.36 -32.10 -4.46
N LEU A 41 -7.20 -33.43 -4.49
CA LEU A 41 -6.09 -34.13 -5.15
C LEU A 41 -6.15 -34.04 -6.68
N ILE A 42 -7.33 -34.21 -7.26
CA ILE A 42 -7.57 -34.09 -8.71
C ILE A 42 -7.25 -32.66 -9.17
N GLY A 43 -7.65 -31.65 -8.40
CA GLY A 43 -7.28 -30.25 -8.64
C GLY A 43 -5.77 -30.01 -8.55
N ALA A 44 -5.10 -30.53 -7.51
CA ALA A 44 -3.66 -30.38 -7.36
C ALA A 44 -2.83 -31.16 -8.40
N VAL A 45 -3.32 -32.28 -8.93
CA VAL A 45 -2.66 -33.03 -10.01
C VAL A 45 -2.82 -32.32 -11.36
N ARG A 46 -4.02 -31.78 -11.65
CA ARG A 46 -4.30 -30.95 -12.84
C ARG A 46 -3.47 -29.67 -12.88
N TYR A 47 -3.31 -29.02 -11.73
CA TYR A 47 -2.51 -27.80 -11.58
C TYR A 47 -1.00 -28.01 -11.81
N VAL A 48 -0.49 -29.25 -11.68
CA VAL A 48 0.96 -29.52 -11.60
C VAL A 48 1.52 -30.28 -12.81
N LEU A 49 0.67 -30.94 -13.61
CA LEU A 49 1.10 -31.85 -14.69
C LEU A 49 0.53 -31.49 -16.07
N SER A 50 0.08 -30.24 -16.28
CA SER A 50 -0.57 -29.78 -17.53
C SER A 50 0.21 -30.08 -18.81
N ASP A 51 1.54 -30.17 -18.72
CA ASP A 51 2.43 -30.31 -19.89
C ASP A 51 2.83 -31.76 -20.19
N SER A 52 2.20 -32.75 -19.52
CA SER A 52 2.53 -34.17 -19.71
C SER A 52 1.28 -35.08 -19.62
N LYS A 53 0.44 -35.00 -20.67
CA LYS A 53 -0.86 -35.69 -20.81
C LYS A 53 -0.83 -37.19 -20.47
N ASP A 54 0.23 -37.92 -20.79
CA ASP A 54 0.32 -39.37 -20.54
C ASP A 54 0.43 -39.73 -19.04
N ILE A 55 0.96 -38.82 -18.21
CA ILE A 55 1.02 -38.98 -16.76
C ILE A 55 -0.33 -38.65 -16.13
N GLU A 56 -0.96 -37.57 -16.59
CA GLU A 56 -2.27 -37.14 -16.13
C GLU A 56 -3.32 -38.26 -16.27
N ILE A 57 -3.32 -38.95 -17.42
CA ILE A 57 -4.26 -40.04 -17.72
C ILE A 57 -4.04 -41.24 -16.79
N GLY A 58 -2.78 -41.61 -16.50
CA GLY A 58 -2.46 -42.72 -15.60
C GLY A 58 -2.86 -42.45 -14.14
N ILE A 59 -2.61 -41.24 -13.65
CA ILE A 59 -2.92 -40.83 -12.26
C ILE A 59 -4.43 -40.63 -12.07
N LEU A 60 -5.11 -40.01 -13.03
CA LEU A 60 -6.56 -39.83 -13.01
C LEU A 60 -7.31 -41.16 -13.14
N GLY A 61 -6.75 -42.16 -13.85
CA GLY A 61 -7.32 -43.50 -13.95
C GLY A 61 -7.41 -44.22 -12.60
N VAL A 62 -6.36 -44.10 -11.78
CA VAL A 62 -6.31 -44.63 -10.41
C VAL A 62 -7.28 -43.89 -9.49
N LEU A 63 -7.25 -42.55 -9.54
CA LEU A 63 -8.03 -41.68 -8.66
C LEU A 63 -9.53 -41.68 -8.97
N ARG A 64 -10.01 -42.29 -10.06
CA ARG A 64 -11.44 -42.39 -10.37
C ARG A 64 -12.15 -43.57 -9.70
N THR A 65 -11.42 -44.51 -9.10
CA THR A 65 -12.02 -45.69 -8.44
C THR A 65 -12.39 -45.42 -6.97
N ASN A 66 -13.41 -46.14 -6.46
CA ASN A 66 -13.84 -46.07 -5.05
C ASN A 66 -12.72 -46.57 -4.11
N TYR A 67 -12.82 -46.25 -2.81
CA TYR A 67 -11.79 -46.61 -1.82
C TYR A 67 -11.42 -48.10 -1.93
N SER A 68 -10.16 -48.36 -2.23
CA SER A 68 -9.60 -49.71 -2.24
C SER A 68 -8.14 -49.67 -1.81
N ASP A 69 -7.69 -50.73 -1.14
CA ASP A 69 -6.28 -50.94 -0.77
C ASP A 69 -5.32 -50.91 -1.96
N LYS A 70 -5.87 -51.12 -3.17
CA LYS A 70 -5.18 -50.99 -4.45
C LYS A 70 -5.02 -49.50 -4.84
N GLY A 71 -6.09 -48.70 -4.72
CA GLY A 71 -6.07 -47.26 -4.99
C GLY A 71 -5.16 -46.44 -4.06
N VAL A 72 -5.07 -46.81 -2.77
CA VAL A 72 -4.12 -46.17 -1.84
C VAL A 72 -2.66 -46.48 -2.20
N ARG A 73 -2.36 -47.72 -2.62
CA ARG A 73 -1.02 -48.12 -3.08
C ARG A 73 -0.64 -47.45 -4.39
N GLU A 74 -1.57 -47.36 -5.33
CA GLU A 74 -1.36 -46.66 -6.61
C GLU A 74 -1.20 -45.14 -6.40
N GLY A 75 -2.00 -44.52 -5.52
CA GLY A 75 -1.84 -43.10 -5.13
C GLY A 75 -0.48 -42.78 -4.50
N LEU A 76 0.11 -43.71 -3.73
CA LEU A 76 1.47 -43.59 -3.20
C LEU A 76 2.54 -43.64 -4.31
N VAL A 77 2.40 -44.55 -5.26
CA VAL A 77 3.29 -44.70 -6.42
C VAL A 77 3.25 -43.43 -7.28
N GLU A 78 2.08 -42.88 -7.51
CA GLU A 78 1.90 -41.68 -8.33
C GLU A 78 2.40 -40.41 -7.64
N CYS A 79 2.21 -40.28 -6.31
CA CYS A 79 2.86 -39.22 -5.54
C CYS A 79 4.40 -39.30 -5.62
N ASP A 80 4.97 -40.50 -5.63
CA ASP A 80 6.42 -40.73 -5.73
C ASP A 80 6.97 -40.43 -7.14
N LYS A 81 6.19 -40.70 -8.20
CA LYS A 81 6.50 -40.31 -9.59
C LYS A 81 6.41 -38.80 -9.80
N ALA A 82 5.33 -38.17 -9.35
CA ALA A 82 5.14 -36.71 -9.43
C ALA A 82 6.22 -35.96 -8.63
N SER A 83 6.56 -36.44 -7.42
CA SER A 83 7.66 -35.88 -6.62
C SER A 83 9.03 -36.02 -7.28
N ARG A 84 9.23 -37.02 -8.14
CA ARG A 84 10.49 -37.21 -8.90
C ARG A 84 10.56 -36.24 -10.07
N ARG A 85 9.51 -36.19 -10.88
CA ARG A 85 9.42 -35.28 -12.05
C ARG A 85 9.53 -33.81 -11.67
N ILE A 86 8.86 -33.36 -10.60
CA ILE A 86 8.97 -31.96 -10.13
C ILE A 86 10.40 -31.61 -9.68
N ARG A 87 11.11 -32.57 -9.07
CA ARG A 87 12.52 -32.39 -8.68
C ARG A 87 13.44 -32.33 -9.91
N ASP A 88 13.11 -33.03 -10.98
CA ASP A 88 13.85 -32.97 -12.24
C ASP A 88 13.56 -31.65 -13.00
N SER A 89 12.30 -31.17 -13.01
CA SER A 89 11.94 -29.84 -13.53
C SER A 89 12.58 -28.69 -12.75
N MET A 90 12.73 -28.82 -11.42
CA MET A 90 13.49 -27.85 -10.61
C MET A 90 14.97 -27.76 -11.01
N ARG A 91 15.58 -28.84 -11.51
CA ARG A 91 16.97 -28.83 -12.00
C ARG A 91 17.13 -28.11 -13.35
N GLY A 92 16.07 -28.04 -14.15
CA GLY A 92 16.05 -27.37 -15.46
C GLY A 92 15.48 -25.94 -15.46
N SER A 93 14.90 -25.46 -14.36
CA SER A 93 14.28 -24.12 -14.23
C SER A 93 15.29 -22.95 -14.12
N TRP A 94 15.06 -21.87 -14.88
CA TRP A 94 15.99 -20.72 -15.01
C TRP A 94 15.56 -19.52 -14.16
N SER A 95 14.25 -19.32 -13.91
CA SER A 95 13.74 -18.21 -13.10
C SER A 95 13.48 -18.59 -11.64
N ILE A 96 13.57 -17.59 -10.75
CA ILE A 96 13.32 -17.77 -9.31
C ILE A 96 11.81 -18.01 -9.04
N GLY A 97 10.91 -17.45 -9.87
CA GLY A 97 9.46 -17.62 -9.74
C GLY A 97 8.97 -19.02 -10.08
N GLU A 98 9.48 -19.62 -11.16
CA GLU A 98 9.17 -21.01 -11.53
C GLU A 98 9.67 -22.00 -10.46
N LYS A 99 10.87 -21.78 -9.91
CA LYS A 99 11.39 -22.57 -8.78
C LYS A 99 10.44 -22.51 -7.59
N GLN A 100 9.89 -21.34 -7.26
CA GLN A 100 8.95 -21.17 -6.15
C GLN A 100 7.61 -21.85 -6.38
N HIS A 101 7.09 -21.78 -7.59
CA HIS A 101 5.86 -22.46 -7.98
C HIS A 101 6.05 -23.99 -7.89
N LEU A 102 7.11 -24.52 -8.50
CA LEU A 102 7.45 -25.95 -8.44
C LEU A 102 7.67 -26.44 -7.00
N GLU A 103 8.25 -25.62 -6.13
CA GLU A 103 8.36 -25.94 -4.71
C GLU A 103 7.02 -25.94 -3.99
N ALA A 104 6.11 -25.02 -4.31
CA ALA A 104 4.75 -25.02 -3.77
C ALA A 104 3.99 -26.30 -4.16
N CYS A 105 4.11 -26.71 -5.41
CA CYS A 105 3.52 -27.93 -5.94
C CYS A 105 4.12 -29.19 -5.28
N LEU A 106 5.43 -29.22 -5.08
CA LEU A 106 6.11 -30.29 -4.35
C LEU A 106 5.64 -30.41 -2.90
N ARG A 107 5.28 -29.30 -2.23
CA ARG A 107 4.72 -29.32 -0.86
C ARG A 107 3.36 -30.03 -0.82
N ASN A 108 2.47 -29.69 -1.75
CA ASN A 108 1.14 -30.29 -1.80
C ASN A 108 1.22 -31.81 -2.06
N ILE A 109 2.06 -32.24 -3.00
CA ILE A 109 2.25 -33.67 -3.32
C ILE A 109 2.89 -34.44 -2.15
N LYS A 110 3.86 -33.84 -1.43
CA LYS A 110 4.45 -34.46 -0.24
C LYS A 110 3.45 -34.60 0.91
N SER A 111 2.58 -33.60 1.09
CA SER A 111 1.49 -33.64 2.07
C SER A 111 0.48 -34.75 1.73
N MET A 112 0.04 -34.82 0.47
CA MET A 112 -0.85 -35.86 -0.04
C MET A 112 -0.29 -37.27 0.11
N ARG A 113 0.99 -37.47 -0.24
CA ARG A 113 1.67 -38.75 -0.04
C ARG A 113 1.61 -39.21 1.40
N LYS A 114 1.77 -38.29 2.36
CA LYS A 114 1.67 -38.60 3.79
C LYS A 114 0.25 -38.95 4.20
N HIS A 115 -0.75 -38.31 3.60
CA HIS A 115 -2.14 -38.66 3.80
C HIS A 115 -2.44 -40.10 3.33
N PHE A 116 -2.01 -40.48 2.12
CA PHE A 116 -2.14 -41.88 1.64
C PHE A 116 -1.40 -42.89 2.52
N LYS A 117 -0.22 -42.54 3.07
CA LYS A 117 0.48 -43.41 4.04
C LYS A 117 -0.28 -43.56 5.37
N LEU A 118 -1.06 -42.54 5.75
CA LEU A 118 -1.88 -42.59 6.97
C LEU A 118 -3.10 -43.50 6.75
N GLU A 119 -3.73 -43.39 5.59
CA GLU A 119 -4.85 -44.24 5.17
C GLU A 119 -4.43 -45.70 4.96
N GLN A 120 -3.24 -45.95 4.39
CA GLN A 120 -2.64 -47.29 4.31
C GLN A 120 -2.45 -47.92 5.69
N LYS A 121 -2.10 -47.12 6.71
CA LYS A 121 -1.95 -47.60 8.09
C LYS A 121 -3.28 -47.87 8.79
N ARG A 122 -4.37 -47.20 8.38
CA ARG A 122 -5.73 -47.46 8.88
C ARG A 122 -6.33 -48.73 8.31
N GLY A 123 -6.08 -49.03 7.02
CA GLY A 123 -6.54 -50.27 6.36
C GLY A 123 -5.89 -51.57 6.87
N HIS A 124 -4.72 -51.50 7.50
CA HIS A 124 -4.02 -52.69 8.04
C HIS A 124 -4.51 -53.16 9.43
N GLY A 125 -5.54 -52.54 10.01
CA GLY A 125 -5.99 -52.82 11.37
C GLY A 125 -6.80 -54.11 11.60
N LEU A 126 -7.24 -54.84 10.56
CA LEU A 126 -8.16 -55.97 10.72
C LEU A 126 -7.74 -57.29 10.03
N ALA A 127 -6.58 -57.35 9.34
CA ALA A 127 -6.23 -58.51 8.50
C ALA A 127 -4.96 -59.29 8.92
N SER A 128 -4.36 -59.03 10.08
CA SER A 128 -3.28 -59.88 10.60
C SER A 128 -3.30 -59.97 12.13
N ASN A 129 -4.12 -60.88 12.66
CA ASN A 129 -3.84 -61.65 13.89
C ASN A 129 -4.93 -62.71 14.10
N LYS A 130 -4.85 -63.81 13.34
CA LYS A 130 -5.36 -65.09 13.84
C LYS A 130 -4.17 -65.84 14.46
N GLY A 131 -4.24 -65.99 15.77
CA GLY A 131 -3.47 -66.99 16.52
C GLY A 131 -2.08 -66.53 16.97
N THR A 132 -1.98 -65.86 18.11
CA THR A 132 -1.34 -66.40 19.32
C THR A 132 -1.36 -65.35 20.44
N SER A 133 -1.36 -65.87 21.65
CA SER A 133 -1.55 -65.28 22.96
C SER A 133 -0.69 -64.06 23.33
N THR A 134 -1.24 -63.31 24.30
CA THR A 134 -0.57 -62.56 25.39
C THR A 134 0.07 -61.20 25.09
N SER A 135 -0.60 -60.17 25.65
CA SER A 135 -0.05 -59.04 26.42
C SER A 135 1.15 -58.26 25.90
N ALA A 136 0.88 -56.98 25.60
CA ALA A 136 1.69 -55.78 25.87
C ALA A 136 1.90 -54.89 24.63
N PHE A 137 0.99 -53.95 24.36
CA PHE A 137 1.40 -52.64 23.83
C PHE A 137 0.41 -51.56 24.27
N SER A 138 0.93 -50.71 25.14
CA SER A 138 0.31 -49.61 25.88
C SER A 138 -0.15 -48.43 25.03
N ASN A 139 -1.25 -47.80 25.46
CA ASN A 139 -1.61 -46.38 25.29
C ASN A 139 -0.43 -45.45 24.91
N ARG A 140 -0.31 -45.06 23.65
CA ARG A 140 0.50 -43.88 23.25
C ARG A 140 -0.44 -42.68 23.10
N LYS A 141 -0.35 -41.70 24.01
CA LYS A 141 -1.03 -40.39 23.89
C LYS A 141 -0.62 -39.72 22.58
N GLU A 142 -1.61 -39.36 21.76
CA GLU A 142 -1.41 -38.68 20.49
C GLU A 142 -0.83 -37.26 20.71
N THR A 143 0.33 -36.94 20.12
CA THR A 143 1.01 -35.64 20.32
C THR A 143 0.76 -34.67 19.14
N ALA A 144 0.97 -33.36 19.34
CA ALA A 144 0.75 -32.32 18.31
C ALA A 144 1.44 -32.61 16.96
N LYS A 145 2.61 -33.28 16.97
CA LYS A 145 3.33 -33.73 15.76
C LYS A 145 2.55 -34.72 14.89
N HIS A 146 1.51 -35.35 15.44
CA HIS A 146 0.60 -36.28 14.75
C HIS A 146 -0.65 -35.58 14.21
N ARG A 147 -0.93 -34.33 14.61
CA ARG A 147 -2.14 -33.58 14.26
C ARG A 147 -1.88 -32.35 13.37
N VAL A 148 -0.65 -31.84 13.37
CA VAL A 148 -0.19 -30.78 12.47
C VAL A 148 1.22 -31.09 11.96
N HIS A 149 1.55 -30.63 10.75
CA HIS A 149 2.85 -30.88 10.12
C HIS A 149 3.47 -29.61 9.55
N TRP A 150 4.79 -29.44 9.71
CA TRP A 150 5.52 -28.30 9.13
C TRP A 150 6.28 -28.70 7.87
N ASP A 151 6.05 -27.94 6.80
CA ASP A 151 6.78 -28.03 5.54
C ASP A 151 7.58 -26.74 5.28
N ASP A 152 8.87 -26.90 4.97
CA ASP A 152 9.77 -25.80 4.57
C ASP A 152 9.55 -25.39 3.11
N SER A 153 9.75 -24.11 2.82
CA SER A 153 9.76 -23.53 1.46
C SER A 153 10.91 -22.55 1.27
N SER A 154 11.46 -22.47 0.06
CA SER A 154 12.42 -21.42 -0.29
C SER A 154 11.73 -20.08 -0.58
N SER A 155 12.49 -18.99 -0.60
CA SER A 155 12.01 -17.63 -0.80
C SER A 155 12.96 -16.84 -1.71
N ALA A 156 12.42 -15.98 -2.61
CA ALA A 156 13.18 -15.05 -3.48
C ALA A 156 13.82 -13.90 -2.71
N PHE A 157 13.24 -13.50 -1.58
CA PHE A 157 13.72 -12.31 -0.88
C PHE A 157 15.04 -12.61 -0.18
N ARG A 158 16.11 -11.91 -0.57
CA ARG A 158 17.47 -11.99 0.02
C ARG A 158 17.48 -11.84 1.56
N ASN A 159 16.46 -11.19 2.13
CA ASN A 159 16.29 -10.98 3.58
C ASN A 159 15.31 -11.96 4.26
N ARG A 160 14.78 -12.98 3.58
CA ARG A 160 13.88 -14.00 4.18
C ARG A 160 14.72 -15.18 4.66
N ILE A 161 14.72 -15.44 5.97
CA ILE A 161 15.47 -16.57 6.54
C ILE A 161 14.76 -17.87 6.19
N ARG A 162 13.44 -17.91 6.38
CA ARG A 162 12.66 -19.14 6.22
C ARG A 162 11.19 -18.84 6.01
N THR A 163 10.55 -19.55 5.11
CA THR A 163 9.09 -19.60 5.01
C THR A 163 8.67 -21.05 5.23
N GLY A 164 7.65 -21.30 6.05
CA GLY A 164 7.08 -22.63 6.16
C GLY A 164 5.60 -22.61 6.46
N GLY A 165 4.92 -23.68 6.08
CA GLY A 165 3.49 -23.87 6.31
C GLY A 165 3.25 -24.95 7.35
N ILE A 166 2.36 -24.70 8.31
CA ILE A 166 1.84 -25.72 9.21
C ILE A 166 0.51 -26.21 8.66
N THR A 167 0.51 -27.43 8.13
CA THR A 167 -0.67 -28.08 7.54
C THR A 167 -1.51 -28.73 8.63
N ASN A 168 -2.82 -28.51 8.58
CA ASN A 168 -3.78 -29.18 9.45
C ASN A 168 -3.99 -30.64 9.01
N LEU A 169 -3.91 -31.60 9.93
CA LEU A 169 -4.18 -33.00 9.64
C LEU A 169 -5.50 -33.50 10.24
N LYS A 170 -6.01 -32.85 11.30
CA LYS A 170 -7.15 -33.39 12.09
C LYS A 170 -8.11 -32.36 12.70
N HIS A 171 -7.76 -31.08 12.75
CA HIS A 171 -8.54 -30.09 13.52
C HIS A 171 -9.73 -29.54 12.74
N LYS A 172 -10.88 -29.40 13.39
CA LYS A 172 -12.06 -28.68 12.86
C LYS A 172 -12.18 -27.27 13.44
N ASP A 173 -11.77 -27.10 14.69
CA ASP A 173 -11.79 -25.83 15.40
C ASP A 173 -10.46 -25.05 15.21
N PRO A 174 -10.52 -23.75 14.81
CA PRO A 174 -9.33 -22.91 14.65
C PRO A 174 -8.50 -22.74 15.92
N GLY A 175 -9.15 -22.63 17.09
CA GLY A 175 -8.44 -22.46 18.36
C GLY A 175 -7.55 -23.66 18.68
N ASN A 176 -8.12 -24.86 18.61
CA ASN A 176 -7.39 -26.11 18.80
C ASN A 176 -6.28 -26.32 17.77
N PHE A 177 -6.53 -25.94 16.50
CA PHE A 177 -5.50 -25.96 15.46
C PHE A 177 -4.32 -25.02 15.78
N LEU A 178 -4.60 -23.79 16.21
CA LEU A 178 -3.59 -22.80 16.55
C LEU A 178 -2.79 -23.23 17.80
N MET A 179 -3.42 -23.89 18.77
CA MET A 179 -2.73 -24.46 19.93
C MET A 179 -1.67 -25.51 19.53
N ASP A 180 -2.01 -26.40 18.60
CA ASP A 180 -1.06 -27.41 18.12
C ASP A 180 0.00 -26.80 17.17
N CYS A 181 -0.38 -25.81 16.36
CA CYS A 181 0.57 -25.02 15.55
C CYS A 181 1.65 -24.36 16.40
N LYS A 182 1.27 -23.78 17.55
CA LYS A 182 2.17 -23.11 18.50
C LYS A 182 3.35 -24.00 18.90
N THR A 183 3.10 -25.30 19.11
CA THR A 183 4.14 -26.27 19.50
C THR A 183 5.23 -26.41 18.42
N ILE A 184 4.81 -26.51 17.15
CA ILE A 184 5.76 -26.63 16.03
C ILE A 184 6.42 -25.29 15.72
N PHE A 185 5.64 -24.20 15.76
CA PHE A 185 6.11 -22.83 15.60
C PHE A 185 7.26 -22.53 16.55
N LYS A 186 7.10 -22.84 17.85
CA LYS A 186 8.13 -22.62 18.87
C LYS A 186 9.46 -23.25 18.49
N SER A 187 9.45 -24.52 18.08
CA SER A 187 10.67 -25.24 17.70
C SER A 187 11.37 -24.61 16.50
N ARG A 188 10.61 -24.12 15.51
CA ARG A 188 11.16 -23.49 14.29
C ARG A 188 11.75 -22.11 14.58
N ILE A 189 11.08 -21.30 15.39
CA ILE A 189 11.62 -20.00 15.80
C ILE A 189 12.88 -20.16 16.66
N HIS A 190 12.91 -21.11 17.60
CA HIS A 190 14.14 -21.40 18.38
C HIS A 190 15.32 -21.75 17.46
N ASN A 191 15.10 -22.52 16.40
CA ASN A 191 16.17 -22.86 15.46
C ASN A 191 16.61 -21.65 14.61
N ALA A 192 15.71 -20.75 14.24
CA ALA A 192 16.09 -19.51 13.55
C ALA A 192 16.90 -18.58 14.48
N LEU A 193 16.51 -18.47 15.75
CA LEU A 193 17.18 -17.66 16.78
C LEU A 193 18.57 -18.19 17.21
N LYS A 194 18.92 -19.43 16.82
CA LYS A 194 20.30 -19.95 16.97
C LYS A 194 21.26 -19.28 15.99
N GLN A 195 20.80 -18.97 14.78
CA GLN A 195 21.63 -18.40 13.70
C GLN A 195 21.56 -16.88 13.67
N ASP A 196 20.38 -16.31 13.93
CA ASP A 196 20.17 -14.86 13.97
C ASP A 196 19.79 -14.41 15.40
N GLU A 197 20.22 -13.22 15.83
CA GLU A 197 19.91 -12.70 17.17
C GLU A 197 18.42 -12.40 17.39
N ALA A 198 17.72 -12.08 16.29
CA ALA A 198 16.27 -11.92 16.28
C ALA A 198 15.70 -12.18 14.90
N VAL A 199 14.38 -12.35 14.85
CA VAL A 199 13.64 -12.56 13.61
C VAL A 199 12.36 -11.74 13.60
N LYS A 200 11.89 -11.33 12.42
CA LYS A 200 10.56 -10.72 12.24
C LYS A 200 9.61 -11.72 11.62
N VAL A 201 8.53 -12.04 12.32
CA VAL A 201 7.60 -13.10 11.95
C VAL A 201 6.21 -12.54 11.71
N ASN A 202 5.57 -13.03 10.64
CA ASN A 202 4.14 -12.88 10.44
C ASN A 202 3.52 -14.24 10.09
N ALA A 203 2.22 -14.37 10.38
CA ALA A 203 1.45 -15.56 10.12
C ALA A 203 0.28 -15.27 9.17
N ILE A 204 -0.12 -16.28 8.41
CA ILE A 204 -1.21 -16.24 7.44
C ILE A 204 -2.07 -17.48 7.70
N PHE A 205 -3.23 -17.29 8.31
CA PHE A 205 -4.19 -18.38 8.51
C PHE A 205 -5.05 -18.55 7.26
N CYS A 206 -5.25 -19.80 6.85
CA CYS A 206 -6.15 -20.16 5.75
C CYS A 206 -7.28 -21.05 6.27
N GLY A 207 -8.51 -20.60 6.08
CA GLY A 207 -9.73 -21.38 6.35
C GLY A 207 -10.64 -21.42 5.12
N GLU A 208 -11.43 -22.47 4.99
CA GLU A 208 -12.56 -22.57 4.06
C GLU A 208 -13.83 -22.11 4.78
N PHE A 209 -14.58 -21.20 4.16
CA PHE A 209 -15.83 -20.62 4.63
C PHE A 209 -16.95 -20.95 3.66
N ALA A 210 -18.18 -21.02 4.15
CA ALA A 210 -19.38 -21.28 3.37
C ALA A 210 -20.44 -20.20 3.62
N ILE A 211 -21.12 -19.76 2.57
CA ILE A 211 -22.32 -18.92 2.65
C ILE A 211 -23.46 -19.59 1.91
N THR A 212 -24.67 -19.51 2.46
CA THR A 212 -25.89 -19.99 1.82
C THR A 212 -26.61 -18.80 1.18
N GLN A 213 -26.63 -18.75 -0.16
CA GLN A 213 -27.43 -17.78 -0.91
C GLN A 213 -28.52 -18.55 -1.66
N GLY A 214 -29.76 -18.49 -1.14
CA GLY A 214 -30.87 -19.31 -1.65
C GLY A 214 -30.66 -20.80 -1.38
N GLU A 215 -30.79 -21.66 -2.41
CA GLU A 215 -30.57 -23.12 -2.32
C GLU A 215 -29.12 -23.57 -2.57
N LYS A 216 -28.19 -22.66 -2.89
CA LYS A 216 -26.79 -23.00 -3.19
C LYS A 216 -25.83 -22.62 -2.06
N MET A 217 -24.94 -23.55 -1.69
CA MET A 217 -23.81 -23.32 -0.77
C MET A 217 -22.54 -22.97 -1.55
N LEU A 218 -22.08 -21.72 -1.41
CA LEU A 218 -20.80 -21.26 -1.94
C LEU A 218 -19.71 -21.46 -0.89
N ASN A 219 -18.63 -22.15 -1.25
CA ASN A 219 -17.48 -22.34 -0.36
C ASN A 219 -16.30 -21.50 -0.86
N GLU A 220 -15.67 -20.68 -0.02
CA GLU A 220 -14.48 -19.89 -0.35
C GLU A 220 -13.36 -20.05 0.66
N TYR A 221 -12.12 -20.09 0.18
CA TYR A 221 -10.97 -19.93 1.08
C TYR A 221 -10.89 -18.46 1.52
N LYS A 222 -10.45 -18.19 2.73
CA LYS A 222 -10.14 -16.83 3.18
C LYS A 222 -8.82 -16.84 3.94
N TYR A 223 -8.04 -15.78 3.73
CA TYR A 223 -6.72 -15.62 4.34
C TYR A 223 -6.71 -14.49 5.35
N PHE A 224 -6.30 -14.80 6.57
CA PHE A 224 -6.17 -13.82 7.64
C PHE A 224 -4.70 -13.63 7.99
N THR A 225 -4.16 -12.48 7.59
CA THR A 225 -2.74 -12.15 7.78
C THR A 225 -2.54 -11.34 9.06
N THR A 226 -1.49 -11.65 9.81
CA THR A 226 -1.05 -10.89 10.99
C THR A 226 0.04 -9.88 10.66
N SER A 227 0.20 -8.88 11.52
CA SER A 227 1.25 -7.88 11.38
C SER A 227 2.63 -8.51 11.60
N ASN A 228 3.66 -7.91 11.00
CA ASN A 228 5.02 -8.43 11.14
C ASN A 228 5.63 -7.99 12.47
N ALA A 229 5.86 -8.95 13.37
CA ALA A 229 6.34 -8.69 14.72
C ALA A 229 7.69 -9.40 14.97
N ALA A 230 8.60 -8.71 15.65
CA ALA A 230 9.90 -9.25 16.04
C ALA A 230 9.79 -10.23 17.22
N ILE A 231 10.61 -11.28 17.18
CA ILE A 231 10.86 -12.26 18.23
C ILE A 231 12.36 -12.26 18.52
N TYR A 232 12.73 -12.20 19.79
CA TYR A 232 14.10 -12.20 20.30
C TYR A 232 14.43 -13.50 21.04
N ARG A 233 15.71 -13.76 21.33
CA ARG A 233 16.23 -15.04 21.86
C ARG A 233 15.50 -15.65 23.06
N GLY A 234 14.82 -14.88 23.89
CA GLY A 234 13.90 -15.45 24.84
C GLY A 234 12.67 -14.59 25.10
N THR A 235 12.20 -13.92 24.06
CA THR A 235 10.77 -13.63 24.01
C THR A 235 10.01 -14.90 24.37
N ASP A 236 9.07 -14.84 25.31
CA ASP A 236 8.19 -15.97 25.59
C ASP A 236 7.39 -16.25 24.32
N ILE A 237 7.78 -17.31 23.59
CA ILE A 237 7.24 -17.59 22.27
C ILE A 237 5.78 -18.03 22.38
N GLU A 238 5.39 -18.65 23.50
CA GLU A 238 4.01 -19.02 23.75
C GLU A 238 3.11 -17.79 23.95
N GLU A 239 3.54 -16.86 24.81
CA GLU A 239 2.81 -15.60 25.03
C GLU A 239 2.79 -14.76 23.76
N TRP A 240 3.93 -14.66 23.07
CA TRP A 240 4.04 -13.91 21.82
C TRP A 240 3.12 -14.47 20.74
N PHE A 241 3.08 -15.80 20.57
CA PHE A 241 2.18 -16.43 19.60
C PHE A 241 0.72 -16.16 19.96
N LYS A 242 0.37 -16.20 21.25
CA LYS A 242 -0.99 -15.89 21.70
C LYS A 242 -1.39 -14.45 21.35
N GLU A 243 -0.54 -13.47 21.65
CA GLU A 243 -0.86 -12.05 21.43
C GLU A 243 -0.76 -11.60 19.96
N ASN A 244 0.18 -12.14 19.19
CA ASN A 244 0.48 -11.67 17.83
C ASN A 244 -0.08 -12.57 16.71
N VAL A 245 -0.47 -13.81 17.03
CA VAL A 245 -0.99 -14.78 16.06
C VAL A 245 -2.40 -15.22 16.44
N GLU A 246 -2.57 -15.81 17.62
CA GLU A 246 -3.83 -16.42 18.05
C GLU A 246 -4.95 -15.38 18.20
N LYS A 247 -4.78 -14.39 19.09
CA LYS A 247 -5.80 -13.34 19.33
C LYS A 247 -6.16 -12.58 18.05
N PRO A 248 -5.21 -12.04 17.26
CA PRO A 248 -5.58 -11.26 16.07
C PRO A 248 -6.30 -12.09 15.01
N ILE A 249 -5.94 -13.36 14.85
CA ILE A 249 -6.62 -14.26 13.91
C ILE A 249 -8.03 -14.57 14.43
N MET A 250 -8.18 -14.92 15.71
CA MET A 250 -9.49 -15.20 16.30
C MET A 250 -10.42 -13.97 16.28
N THR A 251 -9.91 -12.77 16.57
CA THR A 251 -10.68 -11.53 16.45
C THR A 251 -11.13 -11.28 15.02
N LYS A 252 -10.22 -11.39 14.03
CA LYS A 252 -10.58 -11.22 12.62
C LYS A 252 -11.59 -12.27 12.13
N LEU A 253 -11.46 -13.51 12.60
CA LEU A 253 -12.42 -14.58 12.31
C LEU A 253 -13.82 -14.23 12.86
N SER A 254 -13.88 -13.72 14.09
CA SER A 254 -15.13 -13.34 14.76
C SER A 254 -15.76 -12.13 14.09
N GLU A 255 -14.99 -11.06 13.83
CA GLU A 255 -15.47 -9.86 13.11
C GLU A 255 -15.99 -10.20 11.72
N PHE A 256 -15.30 -11.09 11.00
CA PHE A 256 -15.72 -11.54 9.67
C PHE A 256 -17.05 -12.32 9.71
N GLN A 257 -17.27 -13.12 10.76
CA GLN A 257 -18.53 -13.86 10.95
C GLN A 257 -19.68 -12.96 11.43
N GLU A 258 -19.42 -11.98 12.29
CA GLU A 258 -20.46 -11.18 12.96
C GLU A 258 -20.87 -9.90 12.23
N ARG A 259 -19.95 -9.21 11.54
CA ARG A 259 -20.19 -7.84 11.06
C ARG A 259 -20.55 -7.72 9.59
N ASP A 260 -19.99 -8.55 8.72
CA ASP A 260 -19.90 -8.14 7.30
C ASP A 260 -20.59 -9.03 6.26
N SER A 261 -20.89 -10.33 6.46
CA SER A 261 -21.25 -11.11 5.26
C SER A 261 -21.95 -12.47 5.39
N GLY A 262 -22.36 -12.96 6.56
CA GLY A 262 -23.13 -14.23 6.67
C GLY A 262 -22.35 -15.51 6.32
N TRP A 263 -21.01 -15.45 6.26
CA TRP A 263 -20.14 -16.60 6.00
C TRP A 263 -19.84 -17.38 7.28
N ALA A 264 -20.00 -18.70 7.24
CA ALA A 264 -19.65 -19.63 8.32
C ALA A 264 -18.33 -20.36 8.01
N LEU A 265 -17.48 -20.60 9.03
CA LEU A 265 -16.26 -21.38 8.82
C LEU A 265 -16.60 -22.87 8.63
N LYS A 266 -16.12 -23.47 7.55
CA LYS A 266 -16.33 -24.88 7.19
C LYS A 266 -15.13 -25.77 7.52
N ALA A 267 -13.91 -25.33 7.20
CA ALA A 267 -12.71 -26.14 7.44
C ALA A 267 -11.47 -25.27 7.72
N VAL A 268 -10.55 -25.81 8.53
CA VAL A 268 -9.25 -25.17 8.80
C VAL A 268 -8.19 -25.84 7.93
N ILE A 269 -7.45 -25.06 7.14
CA ILE A 269 -6.55 -25.62 6.12
C ILE A 269 -5.10 -25.62 6.61
N ASN A 270 -4.52 -24.44 6.83
CA ASN A 270 -3.13 -24.32 7.25
C ASN A 270 -2.82 -22.96 7.89
N LEU A 271 -1.63 -22.87 8.47
CA LEU A 271 -1.02 -21.63 8.95
C LEU A 271 0.33 -21.42 8.25
N GLY A 272 0.40 -20.46 7.33
CA GLY A 272 1.65 -19.98 6.76
C GLY A 272 2.43 -19.14 7.77
N VAL A 273 3.73 -19.36 7.89
CA VAL A 273 4.62 -18.63 8.80
C VAL A 273 5.84 -18.15 8.02
N ASN A 274 6.03 -16.83 7.97
CA ASN A 274 7.20 -16.24 7.32
C ASN A 274 8.15 -15.67 8.36
N ILE A 275 9.42 -16.06 8.29
CA ILE A 275 10.50 -15.66 9.20
C ILE A 275 11.50 -14.81 8.41
N ASN A 276 11.57 -13.54 8.76
CA ASN A 276 12.44 -12.54 8.13
C ASN A 276 13.71 -12.33 8.94
N LYS A 277 14.82 -12.08 8.24
CA LYS A 277 16.02 -11.54 8.85
C LYS A 277 15.69 -10.19 9.45
N PHE A 278 15.97 -10.06 10.73
CA PHE A 278 15.79 -8.83 11.46
C PHE A 278 17.06 -8.62 12.26
N THR A 279 17.78 -7.56 11.93
CA THR A 279 18.88 -7.08 12.76
C THR A 279 18.28 -6.05 13.69
N PRO A 280 17.97 -6.38 14.96
CA PRO A 280 17.48 -5.38 15.87
C PRO A 280 18.61 -4.43 16.23
N GLN A 281 18.22 -3.24 16.66
CA GLN A 281 19.14 -2.31 17.29
C GLN A 281 19.42 -2.80 18.72
N LEU A 282 20.27 -3.81 18.84
CA LEU A 282 20.64 -4.44 20.11
C LEU A 282 21.84 -3.71 20.72
N GLY A 283 21.58 -3.04 21.84
CA GLY A 283 22.60 -2.49 22.71
C GLY A 283 23.29 -3.61 23.46
N SER A 284 24.56 -3.94 23.16
CA SER A 284 25.31 -5.00 23.87
C SER A 284 26.57 -4.44 24.51
N LEU A 285 27.67 -4.45 23.76
CA LEU A 285 29.02 -4.11 24.22
C LEU A 285 29.27 -2.60 24.19
N TYR A 286 30.20 -2.14 25.01
CA TYR A 286 30.64 -0.75 25.03
C TYR A 286 31.06 -0.26 23.63
N ILE A 287 30.45 0.83 23.20
CA ILE A 287 30.84 1.58 22.00
C ILE A 287 31.33 2.95 22.46
N GLU A 288 32.50 3.37 21.98
CA GLU A 288 33.04 4.69 22.28
C GLU A 288 32.18 5.78 21.62
N LEU A 289 31.88 6.83 22.39
CA LEU A 289 31.15 7.97 21.85
C LEU A 289 32.01 8.70 20.82
N PRO A 290 31.43 9.19 19.71
CA PRO A 290 32.14 10.12 18.84
C PRO A 290 32.69 11.31 19.62
N SER A 291 33.92 11.74 19.31
CA SER A 291 34.64 12.82 20.02
C SER A 291 33.82 14.11 20.19
N GLN A 292 32.94 14.39 19.23
CA GLN A 292 32.05 15.55 19.21
C GLN A 292 30.89 15.46 20.20
N ILE A 293 30.44 14.24 20.51
CA ILE A 293 29.43 13.99 21.54
C ILE A 293 30.11 13.92 22.91
N GLN A 294 31.26 13.27 22.99
CA GLN A 294 32.05 13.16 24.22
C GLN A 294 32.49 14.54 24.75
N SER A 295 32.95 15.43 23.87
CA SER A 295 33.35 16.81 24.22
C SER A 295 32.19 17.66 24.77
N LYS A 296 30.94 17.35 24.44
CA LYS A 296 29.77 18.01 25.02
C LYS A 296 29.61 17.70 26.51
N LYS A 297 30.24 16.65 27.07
CA LYS A 297 30.05 16.24 28.49
C LYS A 297 28.56 16.20 28.89
N ALA A 298 27.71 15.74 27.97
CA ALA A 298 26.26 15.69 28.11
C ALA A 298 25.75 14.27 28.43
N CYS A 299 26.60 13.27 28.21
CA CYS A 299 26.27 11.85 28.32
C CYS A 299 27.24 11.14 29.27
N VAL A 300 26.75 10.12 29.96
CA VAL A 300 27.54 9.20 30.77
C VAL A 300 27.56 7.85 30.05
N ASN A 301 28.73 7.50 29.52
CA ASN A 301 28.95 6.24 28.84
C ASN A 301 29.68 5.27 29.78
N VAL A 302 28.92 4.35 30.39
CA VAL A 302 29.46 3.32 31.28
C VAL A 302 30.16 2.26 30.43
N LYS A 303 31.41 1.95 30.76
CA LYS A 303 32.21 0.92 30.10
C LYS A 303 31.78 -0.45 30.60
N ASN A 304 30.87 -1.11 29.89
CA ASN A 304 30.40 -2.45 30.21
C ASN A 304 31.08 -3.51 29.33
N ASP A 305 31.38 -4.66 29.94
CA ASP A 305 31.93 -5.85 29.25
C ASP A 305 30.87 -6.96 29.08
N ASP A 306 29.61 -6.67 29.45
CA ASP A 306 28.45 -7.56 29.34
C ASP A 306 27.43 -7.04 28.29
N ASP A 307 26.32 -7.76 28.07
CA ASP A 307 25.25 -7.32 27.15
C ASP A 307 24.24 -6.35 27.81
N ALA A 308 24.52 -5.84 29.01
CA ALA A 308 23.57 -5.12 29.85
C ALA A 308 23.69 -3.60 29.80
N CYS A 309 24.23 -3.03 28.71
CA CYS A 309 24.44 -1.58 28.59
C CYS A 309 23.19 -0.73 28.88
N PHE A 310 21.99 -1.20 28.50
CA PHE A 310 20.74 -0.52 28.84
C PHE A 310 20.56 -0.38 30.36
N ALA A 311 20.75 -1.48 31.10
CA ALA A 311 20.58 -1.48 32.54
C ALA A 311 21.64 -0.63 33.22
N TRP A 312 22.90 -0.71 32.76
CA TRP A 312 23.97 0.16 33.24
C TRP A 312 23.68 1.65 32.97
N ALA A 313 23.13 1.99 31.80
CA ALA A 313 22.74 3.35 31.49
C ALA A 313 21.61 3.83 32.43
N VAL A 314 20.57 3.02 32.66
CA VAL A 314 19.49 3.37 33.60
C VAL A 314 20.00 3.48 35.05
N VAL A 315 20.84 2.55 35.52
CA VAL A 315 21.43 2.62 36.86
C VAL A 315 22.28 3.87 37.02
N SER A 316 23.07 4.24 35.99
CA SER A 316 23.87 5.46 36.04
C SER A 316 23.02 6.72 36.20
N ALA A 317 21.78 6.71 35.66
CA ALA A 317 20.82 7.79 35.84
C ALA A 317 20.20 7.82 37.24
N LEU A 318 19.96 6.64 37.84
CA LEU A 318 19.39 6.52 39.19
C LEU A 318 20.42 6.78 40.30
N TYR A 319 21.69 6.47 40.08
CA TYR A 319 22.79 6.63 41.03
C TYR A 319 23.92 7.46 40.39
N PRO A 320 23.71 8.75 40.12
CA PRO A 320 24.69 9.59 39.44
C PRO A 320 25.99 9.72 40.25
N VAL A 321 27.14 9.59 39.57
CA VAL A 321 28.48 9.69 40.16
C VAL A 321 29.25 10.83 39.49
N ASP A 322 29.98 11.64 40.27
CA ASP A 322 30.72 12.78 39.72
C ASP A 322 32.14 12.44 39.24
N LYS A 323 32.85 11.55 39.97
CA LYS A 323 34.24 11.17 39.64
C LYS A 323 34.30 9.81 38.94
N HIS A 324 34.88 9.80 37.75
CA HIS A 324 35.03 8.61 36.88
C HIS A 324 33.71 7.85 36.64
N PRO A 325 32.64 8.52 36.16
CA PRO A 325 31.32 7.93 35.97
C PRO A 325 31.26 6.81 34.91
N GLN A 326 32.34 6.62 34.13
CA GLN A 326 32.45 5.55 33.15
C GLN A 326 32.73 4.16 33.77
N ARG A 327 33.13 4.08 35.06
CA ARG A 327 33.54 2.82 35.70
C ARG A 327 32.35 2.09 36.32
N ILE A 328 32.16 0.81 35.97
CA ILE A 328 31.09 -0.05 36.51
C ILE A 328 31.12 -0.12 38.04
N SER A 329 32.31 -0.25 38.64
CA SER A 329 32.51 -0.41 40.09
C SER A 329 32.01 0.77 40.95
N LYS A 330 31.58 1.86 40.33
CA LYS A 330 30.97 3.01 41.01
C LYS A 330 29.46 2.90 41.18
N TYR A 331 28.83 1.93 40.53
CA TYR A 331 27.38 1.76 40.56
C TYR A 331 27.02 0.45 41.25
N PRO A 332 25.87 0.38 41.95
CA PRO A 332 25.34 -0.89 42.41
C PRO A 332 25.06 -1.78 41.20
N HIS A 333 25.25 -3.09 41.36
CA HIS A 333 24.98 -4.01 40.27
C HIS A 333 23.51 -3.93 39.86
N TYR A 334 23.22 -3.81 38.56
CA TYR A 334 21.87 -3.51 38.07
C TYR A 334 20.80 -4.51 38.53
N SER A 335 21.16 -5.78 38.72
CA SER A 335 20.23 -6.82 39.19
C SER A 335 19.79 -6.63 40.65
N SER A 336 20.55 -5.88 41.45
CA SER A 336 20.18 -5.59 42.84
C SER A 336 19.16 -4.45 42.97
N VAL A 337 19.02 -3.63 41.93
CA VAL A 337 18.18 -2.43 41.96
C VAL A 337 17.00 -2.49 41.00
N LEU A 338 17.20 -3.05 39.81
CA LEU A 338 16.19 -3.10 38.77
C LEU A 338 15.43 -4.43 38.82
N LYS A 339 14.11 -4.34 38.72
CA LYS A 339 13.22 -5.49 38.50
C LYS A 339 13.29 -5.86 37.02
N LEU A 340 13.94 -6.98 36.73
CA LEU A 340 14.24 -7.44 35.37
C LEU A 340 13.51 -8.73 35.01
N LYS A 341 12.35 -9.01 35.63
CA LYS A 341 11.61 -10.25 35.41
C LYS A 341 11.07 -10.28 33.97
N GLY A 342 11.50 -11.27 33.19
CA GLY A 342 11.10 -11.39 31.77
C GLY A 342 11.75 -10.35 30.85
N ILE A 343 12.81 -9.68 31.29
CA ILE A 343 13.60 -8.74 30.48
C ILE A 343 14.90 -9.43 30.09
N GLN A 344 15.28 -9.27 28.82
CA GLN A 344 16.44 -9.94 28.26
C GLN A 344 17.43 -8.98 27.68
N PHE A 345 18.70 -9.30 27.94
CA PHE A 345 19.85 -8.62 27.40
C PHE A 345 20.39 -9.39 26.20
N PRO A 346 20.85 -8.70 25.13
CA PRO A 346 20.80 -7.24 24.94
C PRO A 346 19.38 -6.69 24.78
N MET A 347 19.11 -5.55 25.41
CA MET A 347 17.75 -5.04 25.57
C MET A 347 17.22 -4.36 24.30
N THR A 348 15.98 -4.68 23.96
CA THR A 348 15.31 -4.17 22.75
C THR A 348 14.30 -3.09 23.10
N MET A 349 14.08 -2.15 22.19
CA MET A 349 13.07 -1.10 22.31
C MET A 349 11.66 -1.62 22.68
N ARG A 350 11.27 -2.81 22.20
CA ARG A 350 9.96 -3.42 22.48
C ARG A 350 9.77 -3.88 23.93
N GLN A 351 10.86 -4.09 24.66
CA GLN A 351 10.83 -4.52 26.06
C GLN A 351 10.75 -3.33 27.02
N ILE A 352 10.92 -2.09 26.54
CA ILE A 352 10.88 -0.88 27.35
C ILE A 352 9.52 -0.72 28.06
N PRO A 353 8.34 -0.88 27.42
CA PRO A 353 7.06 -0.76 28.12
C PRO A 353 6.92 -1.71 29.33
N ASN A 354 7.41 -2.95 29.21
CA ASN A 354 7.41 -3.90 30.31
C ASN A 354 8.38 -3.48 31.43
N PHE A 355 9.58 -3.02 31.06
CA PHE A 355 10.55 -2.47 32.00
C PHE A 355 9.98 -1.28 32.78
N GLU A 356 9.37 -0.33 32.07
CA GLU A 356 8.74 0.85 32.65
C GLU A 356 7.71 0.39 33.67
N LYS A 357 6.74 -0.46 33.28
CA LYS A 357 5.69 -0.99 34.16
C LYS A 357 6.23 -1.65 35.43
N GLN A 358 7.30 -2.44 35.35
CA GLN A 358 7.86 -3.14 36.52
C GLN A 358 8.60 -2.22 37.49
N ASN A 359 9.31 -1.21 36.97
CA ASN A 359 10.23 -0.40 37.75
C ASN A 359 9.66 0.97 38.17
N SER A 360 8.46 1.33 37.70
CA SER A 360 7.87 2.67 37.88
C SER A 360 8.78 3.78 37.35
N ILE A 361 9.55 3.49 36.29
CA ILE A 361 10.43 4.43 35.57
C ILE A 361 9.83 4.68 34.19
N SER A 362 10.02 5.86 33.61
CA SER A 362 9.67 6.18 32.23
C SER A 362 10.94 6.50 31.42
N ILE A 363 10.98 6.09 30.15
CA ILE A 363 12.20 6.11 29.33
C ILE A 363 11.93 6.73 27.97
N ASN A 364 12.78 7.69 27.58
CA ASN A 364 12.91 8.11 26.18
C ASN A 364 14.24 7.61 25.62
N VAL A 365 14.24 7.22 24.35
CA VAL A 365 15.44 6.80 23.64
C VAL A 365 15.60 7.62 22.36
N TYR A 366 16.78 8.19 22.19
CA TYR A 366 17.20 8.95 21.02
C TYR A 366 18.28 8.19 20.27
N ILE A 367 18.33 8.30 18.95
CA ILE A 367 19.39 7.74 18.11
C ILE A 367 20.31 8.83 17.59
N LEU A 368 21.61 8.50 17.49
CA LEU A 368 22.59 9.37 16.86
C LEU A 368 22.73 9.06 15.37
N LYS A 369 22.35 10.01 14.49
CA LYS A 369 22.46 9.90 13.04
C LYS A 369 23.61 10.76 12.52
N LYS A 370 24.49 10.19 11.70
CA LYS A 370 25.55 10.92 10.99
C LYS A 370 24.96 11.57 9.73
N GLU A 371 25.06 12.89 9.59
CA GLU A 371 24.60 13.61 8.38
C GLU A 371 25.74 13.87 7.39
N LYS A 372 26.90 14.28 7.91
CA LYS A 372 28.11 14.56 7.13
C LYS A 372 29.33 14.03 7.89
N LYS A 373 30.51 14.07 7.26
CA LYS A 373 31.78 13.85 7.96
C LYS A 373 31.83 14.82 9.15
N ASP A 374 31.93 14.28 10.36
CA ASP A 374 32.01 15.06 11.60
C ASP A 374 30.76 15.91 11.91
N GLN A 375 29.55 15.45 11.55
CA GLN A 375 28.30 16.08 12.01
C GLN A 375 27.24 15.04 12.38
N PHE A 376 26.80 15.07 13.65
CA PHE A 376 25.79 14.16 14.19
C PHE A 376 24.55 14.89 14.70
N ASN A 377 23.38 14.36 14.35
CA ASN A 377 22.08 14.81 14.83
C ASN A 377 21.45 13.74 15.71
N THR A 378 20.83 14.18 16.81
CA THR A 378 20.12 13.34 17.77
C THR A 378 18.63 13.40 17.46
N LEU A 379 18.01 12.24 17.22
CA LEU A 379 16.60 12.12 16.83
C LEU A 379 15.85 11.21 17.80
N PRO A 380 14.60 11.52 18.18
CA PRO A 380 13.80 10.62 19.02
C PRO A 380 13.48 9.33 18.25
N THR A 381 13.60 8.18 18.91
CA THR A 381 13.31 6.84 18.34
C THR A 381 12.27 6.10 19.16
N TYR A 382 12.23 6.33 20.47
CA TYR A 382 11.14 5.88 21.34
C TYR A 382 10.86 6.94 22.37
N LEU A 383 9.59 7.27 22.51
CA LEU A 383 9.10 8.22 23.49
C LEU A 383 8.08 7.50 24.34
N THR A 384 8.22 7.62 25.65
CA THR A 384 7.24 7.09 26.60
C THR A 384 5.93 7.86 26.46
N LYS A 385 4.79 7.15 26.54
CA LYS A 385 3.47 7.78 26.49
C LYS A 385 3.12 8.47 27.81
N GLU A 386 3.54 7.87 28.91
CA GLU A 386 3.25 8.32 30.27
C GLU A 386 4.56 8.66 30.98
N LYS A 387 4.82 9.96 31.14
CA LYS A 387 5.98 10.42 31.90
C LYS A 387 5.73 10.22 33.39
N ARG A 388 6.65 9.54 34.06
CA ARG A 388 6.61 9.23 35.50
C ARG A 388 7.65 10.06 36.25
N ASP A 389 7.52 10.14 37.58
CA ASP A 389 8.42 10.89 38.47
C ASP A 389 9.90 10.56 38.23
N LYS A 390 10.20 9.27 38.04
CA LYS A 390 11.52 8.81 37.61
C LYS A 390 11.54 8.69 36.09
N HIS A 391 12.18 9.65 35.43
CA HIS A 391 12.32 9.69 33.96
C HIS A 391 13.79 9.64 33.51
N VAL A 392 14.10 8.79 32.54
CA VAL A 392 15.46 8.59 32.02
C VAL A 392 15.52 8.78 30.51
N ASN A 393 16.43 9.64 30.06
CA ASN A 393 16.74 9.85 28.65
C ASN A 393 17.98 9.04 28.26
N LEU A 394 17.85 8.18 27.25
CA LEU A 394 18.94 7.33 26.75
C LEU A 394 19.32 7.70 25.32
N LEU A 395 20.60 7.66 25.01
CA LEU A 395 21.16 7.80 23.67
C LEU A 395 21.61 6.43 23.17
N LEU A 396 21.11 6.04 22.01
CA LEU A 396 21.51 4.85 21.27
C LEU A 396 22.57 5.25 20.24
N VAL A 397 23.79 4.74 20.44
CA VAL A 397 24.91 4.94 19.52
C VAL A 397 25.19 3.67 18.74
N GLN A 398 25.76 3.83 17.54
CA GLN A 398 26.06 2.72 16.64
C GLN A 398 27.57 2.61 16.41
N ASP A 399 28.03 1.36 16.25
CA ASP A 399 29.39 1.05 15.84
C ASP A 399 29.52 1.30 14.34
N CYS A 400 30.65 1.88 13.90
CA CYS A 400 30.93 2.27 12.51
C CYS A 400 29.71 2.86 11.76
N TYR A 401 29.53 4.19 11.76
CA TYR A 401 28.40 4.91 11.12
C TYR A 401 28.27 4.77 9.58
N GLU A 402 28.89 3.76 8.97
CA GLU A 402 28.98 3.49 7.53
C GLU A 402 28.42 2.09 7.15
N GLN A 403 28.47 1.08 8.03
CA GLN A 403 27.82 -0.24 7.83
C GLN A 403 27.41 -0.84 9.19
N SER A 404 26.21 -1.39 9.30
CA SER A 404 25.66 -1.81 10.61
C SER A 404 26.20 -3.16 11.09
N VAL A 405 26.60 -3.26 12.38
CA VAL A 405 26.46 -4.52 13.13
C VAL A 405 26.09 -4.36 14.63
N LYS A 406 26.42 -3.27 15.35
CA LYS A 406 26.16 -3.16 16.81
C LYS A 406 25.69 -1.80 17.31
N PHE A 407 24.93 -1.79 18.42
CA PHE A 407 24.47 -0.58 19.10
C PHE A 407 24.86 -0.60 20.59
N HIS A 408 24.74 0.55 21.26
CA HIS A 408 25.04 0.73 22.69
C HIS A 408 24.17 1.83 23.32
N TYR A 409 23.66 1.60 24.53
CA TYR A 409 22.87 2.60 25.27
C TYR A 409 23.76 3.42 26.18
N VAL A 410 23.54 4.73 26.16
CA VAL A 410 24.30 5.72 26.93
C VAL A 410 23.30 6.61 27.66
N TRP A 411 23.57 6.95 28.93
CA TRP A 411 22.69 7.86 29.65
C TRP A 411 22.91 9.31 29.20
N ILE A 412 21.82 10.02 28.87
CA ILE A 412 21.83 11.46 28.62
C ILE A 412 21.62 12.19 29.95
N LYS A 413 22.72 12.62 30.58
CA LYS A 413 22.70 13.42 31.81
C LYS A 413 22.15 14.83 31.57
N ASN A 414 22.38 15.40 30.39
CA ASN A 414 21.89 16.74 30.06
C ASN A 414 21.48 16.82 28.58
N LEU A 415 20.17 16.68 28.32
CA LEU A 415 19.62 16.73 26.96
C LEU A 415 19.88 18.08 26.29
N SER A 416 19.69 19.19 27.03
CA SER A 416 19.93 20.54 26.52
C SER A 416 21.36 20.71 25.99
N ARG A 417 22.37 20.24 26.72
CA ARG A 417 23.77 20.30 26.29
C ARG A 417 24.07 19.40 25.09
N LEU A 418 23.40 18.25 24.99
CA LEU A 418 23.56 17.33 23.86
C LEU A 418 23.05 17.96 22.55
N VAL A 419 21.87 18.57 22.58
CA VAL A 419 21.17 19.02 21.37
C VAL A 419 21.24 20.54 21.11
N SER A 420 21.73 21.36 22.03
CA SER A 420 21.76 22.82 21.83
C SER A 420 22.48 23.26 20.56
N LYS A 421 23.58 22.61 20.19
CA LYS A 421 24.36 22.91 18.97
C LYS A 421 23.67 22.46 17.68
N GLN A 422 22.79 21.45 17.71
CA GLN A 422 22.03 21.04 16.51
C GLN A 422 20.86 22.00 16.25
N LEU A 423 20.32 22.63 17.29
CA LEU A 423 19.15 23.50 17.18
C LEU A 423 19.50 24.97 16.91
N SER A 424 20.55 25.50 17.53
CA SER A 424 20.92 26.90 17.33
C SER A 424 22.38 27.21 17.70
N LYS A 425 22.97 28.19 17.02
CA LYS A 425 24.34 28.67 17.29
C LYS A 425 24.45 29.52 18.57
N GLU A 426 23.33 29.93 19.16
CA GLU A 426 23.30 30.78 20.35
C GLU A 426 23.77 30.03 21.61
N LYS A 427 24.50 30.75 22.47
CA LYS A 427 25.10 30.24 23.72
C LYS A 427 24.20 30.40 24.96
N ARG A 428 22.97 30.91 24.81
CA ARG A 428 22.01 31.09 25.93
C ARG A 428 21.42 29.76 26.41
N GLN A 429 20.91 29.74 27.65
CA GLN A 429 20.21 28.57 28.20
C GLN A 429 18.93 28.29 27.39
N LYS A 430 18.72 27.03 27.04
CA LYS A 430 17.60 26.55 26.22
C LYS A 430 16.84 25.47 27.00
N TYR A 431 15.52 25.64 27.13
CA TYR A 431 14.61 24.64 27.69
C TYR A 431 14.09 23.79 26.55
N ILE A 432 14.25 22.47 26.59
CA ILE A 432 14.01 21.64 25.40
C ILE A 432 12.92 20.62 25.71
N CYS A 433 11.93 20.53 24.82
CA CYS A 433 10.92 19.49 24.85
C CYS A 433 11.57 18.14 24.51
N ASP A 434 11.44 17.18 25.41
CA ASP A 434 12.03 15.85 25.25
C ASP A 434 11.31 15.00 24.18
N ARG A 435 10.11 15.39 23.72
CA ARG A 435 9.39 14.71 22.64
C ARG A 435 9.76 15.24 21.25
N CYS A 436 9.48 16.51 20.98
CA CYS A 436 9.71 17.11 19.66
C CYS A 436 11.12 17.68 19.46
N LEU A 437 11.93 17.78 20.52
CA LEU A 437 13.26 18.42 20.54
C LEU A 437 13.25 19.91 20.18
N HIS A 438 12.10 20.58 20.23
CA HIS A 438 11.99 22.04 20.12
C HIS A 438 12.51 22.73 21.38
N PHE A 439 13.06 23.94 21.24
CA PHE A 439 13.60 24.70 22.36
C PHE A 439 12.81 25.99 22.64
N TYR A 440 12.67 26.28 23.92
CA TYR A 440 11.98 27.43 24.47
C TYR A 440 12.95 28.28 25.30
N ARG A 441 12.63 29.56 25.44
CA ARG A 441 13.41 30.52 26.25
C ARG A 441 12.99 30.55 27.72
N SER A 442 11.81 30.02 28.06
CA SER A 442 11.30 29.90 29.43
C SER A 442 10.71 28.50 29.67
N GLU A 443 10.69 28.11 30.94
CA GLU A 443 10.14 26.81 31.38
C GLU A 443 8.62 26.77 31.27
N ASP A 444 7.92 27.88 31.54
CA ASP A 444 6.46 27.98 31.43
C ASP A 444 5.95 27.71 30.00
N LYS A 445 6.66 28.24 29.00
CA LYS A 445 6.32 28.00 27.58
C LYS A 445 6.48 26.53 27.22
N LEU A 446 7.56 25.90 27.69
CA LEU A 446 7.76 24.46 27.52
C LEU A 446 6.64 23.65 28.18
N HIS A 447 6.18 24.04 29.38
CA HIS A 447 5.11 23.34 30.08
C HIS A 447 3.78 23.40 29.29
N LYS A 448 3.43 24.57 28.74
CA LYS A 448 2.25 24.72 27.87
C LYS A 448 2.35 23.82 26.63
N HIS A 449 3.44 23.94 25.87
CA HIS A 449 3.69 23.12 24.68
C HIS A 449 3.61 21.61 24.96
N THR A 450 4.16 21.17 26.09
CA THR A 450 4.23 19.74 26.42
C THR A 450 2.84 19.09 26.48
N LYS A 451 1.81 19.82 26.93
CA LYS A 451 0.43 19.32 26.98
C LYS A 451 -0.08 18.98 25.58
N ASP A 452 0.09 19.90 24.63
CA ASP A 452 -0.37 19.72 23.25
C ASP A 452 0.48 18.69 22.49
N CYS A 453 1.80 18.75 22.67
CA CYS A 453 2.73 17.84 22.02
C CYS A 453 2.51 16.37 22.45
N ILE A 454 2.06 16.11 23.68
CA ILE A 454 1.75 14.74 24.13
C ILE A 454 0.54 14.16 23.39
N GLN A 455 -0.47 14.98 23.10
CA GLN A 455 -1.74 14.53 22.53
C GLN A 455 -1.69 14.35 21.01
N LYS A 456 -0.93 15.21 20.30
CA LYS A 456 -0.95 15.28 18.83
C LYS A 456 0.29 14.67 18.16
N ASN A 457 1.46 14.73 18.82
CA ASN A 457 2.72 14.35 18.18
C ASN A 457 3.24 12.99 18.61
N ASP A 458 3.26 12.07 17.65
CA ASP A 458 3.98 10.79 17.74
C ASP A 458 5.43 10.89 17.22
N THR A 459 5.77 11.95 16.47
CA THR A 459 7.08 12.15 15.86
C THR A 459 7.57 13.60 15.96
N ALA A 460 8.88 13.82 15.78
CA ALA A 460 9.45 15.16 15.72
C ALA A 460 8.91 15.94 14.51
N ILE A 461 8.24 17.07 14.76
CA ILE A 461 7.81 18.01 13.72
C ILE A 461 9.04 18.76 13.19
N LYS A 462 9.16 18.85 11.87
CA LYS A 462 10.17 19.69 11.22
C LYS A 462 9.49 20.90 10.57
N MET A 463 9.61 22.04 11.24
CA MET A 463 9.08 23.30 10.72
C MET A 463 9.93 23.83 9.55
N PRO A 464 9.36 24.62 8.63
CA PRO A 464 10.11 25.44 7.69
C PRO A 464 11.09 26.36 8.42
N THR A 465 12.24 26.63 7.79
CA THR A 465 13.18 27.66 8.28
C THR A 465 12.69 29.05 7.88
N GLU A 466 13.14 30.10 8.56
CA GLU A 466 12.84 31.50 8.16
C GLU A 466 13.19 31.78 6.68
N GLU A 467 14.28 31.21 6.17
CA GLU A 467 14.67 31.34 4.75
C GLU A 467 13.71 30.64 3.76
N LYS A 468 12.87 29.73 4.25
CA LYS A 468 11.96 28.87 3.46
C LYS A 468 10.50 29.01 3.89
N LYS A 469 10.17 30.00 4.73
CA LYS A 469 8.81 30.21 5.21
C LYS A 469 7.89 30.72 4.10
N MET A 470 8.41 31.46 3.13
CA MET A 470 7.62 31.95 2.01
C MET A 470 7.44 30.87 0.94
N LEU A 471 6.20 30.43 0.79
CA LEU A 471 5.73 29.60 -0.30
C LEU A 471 5.28 30.49 -1.45
N LYS A 472 5.80 30.20 -2.64
CA LYS A 472 5.44 30.88 -3.89
C LYS A 472 5.66 29.97 -5.07
N PHE A 473 5.09 30.33 -6.22
CA PHE A 473 5.31 29.59 -7.45
C PHE A 473 6.80 29.60 -7.84
N LYS A 474 7.34 28.40 -8.11
CA LYS A 474 8.77 28.20 -8.47
C LYS A 474 8.94 27.35 -9.72
N ASN A 475 7.94 26.58 -10.11
CA ASN A 475 8.05 25.56 -11.14
C ASN A 475 7.79 26.10 -12.55
N PHE A 476 8.48 27.19 -12.92
CA PHE A 476 8.30 27.83 -14.23
C PHE A 476 8.55 26.87 -15.39
N LYS A 477 9.46 25.90 -15.24
CA LYS A 477 9.69 24.84 -16.26
C LYS A 477 8.42 24.08 -16.67
N ASN A 478 7.41 23.99 -15.80
CA ASN A 478 6.16 23.30 -16.09
C ASN A 478 5.25 24.10 -17.06
N LYS A 479 5.61 25.35 -17.41
CA LYS A 479 4.99 26.12 -18.50
C LYS A 479 5.32 25.51 -19.87
N ILE A 480 6.49 24.88 -20.01
CA ILE A 480 6.90 24.23 -21.26
C ILE A 480 6.03 22.99 -21.46
N LYS A 481 5.35 22.88 -22.61
CA LYS A 481 4.61 21.67 -22.96
C LYS A 481 5.60 20.49 -23.07
N ALA A 482 5.33 19.40 -22.35
CA ALA A 482 6.16 18.20 -22.40
C ALA A 482 6.24 17.69 -23.86
N PRO A 483 7.46 17.53 -24.42
CA PRO A 483 7.65 17.30 -25.86
C PRO A 483 7.17 15.92 -26.30
N PHE A 484 7.35 14.92 -25.44
CA PHE A 484 6.93 13.54 -25.68
C PHE A 484 6.04 13.08 -24.54
N VAL A 485 4.92 12.44 -24.88
CA VAL A 485 4.02 11.78 -23.92
C VAL A 485 3.64 10.42 -24.48
N VAL A 486 3.68 9.39 -23.65
CA VAL A 486 3.26 8.04 -24.02
C VAL A 486 1.89 7.79 -23.41
N TYR A 487 0.92 7.41 -24.24
CA TYR A 487 -0.38 6.91 -23.80
C TYR A 487 -0.39 5.40 -23.97
N ALA A 488 -0.74 4.65 -22.93
CA ALA A 488 -0.67 3.20 -22.98
C ALA A 488 -1.86 2.55 -22.28
N ASP A 489 -2.15 1.34 -22.71
CA ASP A 489 -3.17 0.48 -22.12
C ASP A 489 -2.74 -0.98 -22.29
N LEU A 490 -3.30 -1.86 -21.46
CA LEU A 490 -3.09 -3.29 -21.55
C LEU A 490 -4.40 -4.05 -21.42
N GLU A 491 -4.48 -5.18 -22.09
CA GLU A 491 -5.60 -6.09 -21.99
C GLU A 491 -5.13 -7.42 -21.42
N SER A 492 -5.98 -8.03 -20.60
CA SER A 492 -5.66 -9.24 -19.86
C SER A 492 -6.58 -10.38 -20.24
N VAL A 493 -6.02 -11.58 -20.32
CA VAL A 493 -6.80 -12.82 -20.28
C VAL A 493 -7.21 -13.07 -18.83
N LEU A 494 -8.50 -13.26 -18.61
CA LEU A 494 -9.12 -13.47 -17.31
C LEU A 494 -9.32 -14.98 -17.05
N LYS A 495 -8.22 -15.68 -16.75
CA LYS A 495 -8.31 -17.12 -16.43
C LYS A 495 -9.17 -17.30 -15.18
N PRO A 496 -10.26 -18.11 -15.24
CA PRO A 496 -11.00 -18.50 -14.06
C PRO A 496 -10.03 -19.07 -13.04
N SER A 497 -10.01 -18.43 -11.88
CA SER A 497 -9.08 -18.81 -10.83
C SER A 497 -9.58 -20.12 -10.21
N GLU A 498 -8.72 -21.14 -10.16
CA GLU A 498 -8.98 -22.34 -9.36
C GLU A 498 -8.96 -22.04 -7.84
N LYS A 499 -8.50 -20.85 -7.44
CA LYS A 499 -8.48 -20.36 -6.05
C LYS A 499 -9.77 -19.61 -5.74
N LYS A 500 -10.54 -20.10 -4.79
CA LYS A 500 -11.80 -19.47 -4.33
C LYS A 500 -11.70 -18.03 -3.74
N THR A 501 -10.50 -17.44 -3.63
CA THR A 501 -10.29 -16.06 -3.10
C THR A 501 -10.15 -14.98 -4.15
N ALA A 502 -9.82 -15.35 -5.37
CA ALA A 502 -9.71 -14.45 -6.50
C ALA A 502 -10.67 -14.99 -7.53
N TYR A 503 -11.62 -14.18 -7.99
CA TYR A 503 -12.61 -14.62 -8.96
C TYR A 503 -11.96 -15.04 -10.28
N GLN A 504 -10.95 -14.28 -10.70
CA GLN A 504 -10.14 -14.50 -11.91
C GLN A 504 -8.67 -14.21 -11.64
N GLN A 505 -7.78 -14.90 -12.34
CA GLN A 505 -6.38 -14.55 -12.48
C GLN A 505 -6.21 -13.73 -13.76
N HIS A 506 -5.76 -12.50 -13.61
CA HIS A 506 -5.53 -11.58 -14.71
C HIS A 506 -4.10 -11.79 -15.22
N ILE A 507 -3.97 -12.13 -16.50
CA ILE A 507 -2.68 -12.35 -17.16
C ILE A 507 -2.59 -11.35 -18.32
N PRO A 508 -1.60 -10.44 -18.35
CA PRO A 508 -1.42 -9.53 -19.46
C PRO A 508 -1.28 -10.31 -20.77
N ALA A 509 -2.10 -9.95 -21.75
CA ALA A 509 -2.20 -10.65 -23.02
C ALA A 509 -1.95 -9.74 -24.20
N ALA A 510 -2.29 -8.46 -24.09
CA ALA A 510 -1.94 -7.44 -25.06
C ALA A 510 -1.53 -6.16 -24.36
N VAL A 511 -0.67 -5.40 -25.01
CA VAL A 511 -0.24 -4.06 -24.57
C VAL A 511 -0.04 -3.20 -25.80
N GLY A 512 -0.45 -1.95 -25.70
CA GLY A 512 -0.22 -0.96 -26.74
C GLY A 512 0.24 0.36 -26.14
N TYR A 513 0.91 1.15 -26.96
CA TYR A 513 1.17 2.53 -26.64
C TYR A 513 1.14 3.43 -27.88
N TYR A 514 0.75 4.68 -27.67
CA TYR A 514 0.84 5.76 -28.62
C TYR A 514 1.81 6.80 -28.08
N LEU A 515 2.90 7.03 -28.80
CA LEU A 515 3.81 8.14 -28.54
C LEU A 515 3.25 9.38 -29.22
N LYS A 516 2.97 10.42 -28.43
CA LYS A 516 2.62 11.76 -28.93
C LYS A 516 3.83 12.68 -28.85
N CYS A 517 4.23 13.24 -29.99
CA CYS A 517 5.18 14.35 -30.07
C CYS A 517 4.41 15.67 -30.19
N SER A 518 4.78 16.68 -29.39
CA SER A 518 4.03 17.95 -29.33
C SER A 518 4.46 18.98 -30.37
N TYR A 519 5.60 18.77 -31.04
CA TYR A 519 6.19 19.75 -31.96
C TYR A 519 6.36 19.23 -33.39
N ASP A 520 6.29 17.91 -33.61
CA ASP A 520 6.34 17.28 -34.92
C ASP A 520 5.43 16.05 -34.94
N GLU A 521 4.31 16.15 -35.67
CA GLU A 521 3.33 15.07 -35.76
C GLU A 521 3.90 13.81 -36.41
N SER A 522 4.91 13.93 -37.29
CA SER A 522 5.52 12.79 -37.98
C SER A 522 6.29 11.85 -37.04
N LEU A 523 6.67 12.35 -35.85
CA LEU A 523 7.29 11.57 -34.79
C LEU A 523 6.28 10.86 -33.90
N SER A 524 4.98 11.08 -34.11
CA SER A 524 3.93 10.41 -33.33
C SER A 524 3.53 9.09 -33.97
N PHE A 525 3.56 8.00 -33.21
CA PHE A 525 3.27 6.65 -33.73
C PHE A 525 2.64 5.74 -32.68
N TYR A 526 1.96 4.71 -33.16
CA TYR A 526 1.33 3.67 -32.35
C TYR A 526 2.01 2.33 -32.56
N ASN A 527 2.35 1.64 -31.47
CA ASN A 527 2.83 0.27 -31.48
C ASN A 527 2.02 -0.59 -30.50
N SER A 528 1.88 -1.87 -30.81
CA SER A 528 1.20 -2.83 -29.94
C SER A 528 1.73 -4.23 -30.13
N TYR A 529 1.55 -5.05 -29.10
CA TYR A 529 1.89 -6.45 -29.11
C TYR A 529 0.86 -7.27 -28.35
N ARG A 530 0.47 -8.41 -28.92
CA ARG A 530 -0.38 -9.41 -28.28
C ARG A 530 0.38 -10.73 -28.16
N GLY A 531 0.54 -11.20 -26.92
CA GLY A 531 1.28 -12.42 -26.59
C GLY A 531 1.52 -12.54 -25.08
N GLU A 532 1.96 -13.72 -24.64
CA GLU A 532 2.22 -14.02 -23.22
C GLU A 532 3.36 -13.18 -22.63
N ASP A 533 4.31 -12.75 -23.47
CA ASP A 533 5.45 -11.90 -23.14
C ASP A 533 5.18 -10.41 -23.41
N SER A 534 3.91 -10.00 -23.46
CA SER A 534 3.51 -8.61 -23.69
C SER A 534 4.21 -7.58 -22.78
N MET A 535 4.27 -7.83 -21.46
CA MET A 535 4.96 -6.92 -20.53
C MET A 535 6.47 -6.86 -20.74
N ARG A 536 7.07 -7.99 -21.16
CA ARG A 536 8.48 -8.05 -21.53
C ARG A 536 8.75 -7.21 -22.77
N TRP A 537 7.93 -7.38 -23.81
CA TRP A 537 7.99 -6.59 -25.03
C TRP A 537 7.84 -5.10 -24.73
N PHE A 538 6.88 -4.73 -23.87
CA PHE A 538 6.66 -3.34 -23.48
C PHE A 538 7.88 -2.72 -22.79
N ALA A 539 8.52 -3.43 -21.85
CA ALA A 539 9.74 -2.96 -21.19
C ALA A 539 10.92 -2.80 -22.17
N ASP A 540 11.08 -3.74 -23.11
CA ASP A 540 12.13 -3.68 -24.13
C ASP A 540 11.89 -2.52 -25.11
N GLU A 541 10.63 -2.28 -25.53
CA GLU A 541 10.27 -1.13 -26.37
C GLU A 541 10.43 0.21 -25.65
N MET A 542 10.11 0.30 -24.35
CA MET A 542 10.37 1.52 -23.56
C MET A 542 11.88 1.82 -23.47
N ASN A 543 12.74 0.81 -23.31
CA ASN A 543 14.19 1.01 -23.35
C ASN A 543 14.64 1.58 -24.70
N LYS A 544 14.20 0.98 -25.80
CA LYS A 544 14.50 1.45 -27.15
C LYS A 544 14.00 2.88 -27.38
N LEU A 545 12.78 3.18 -26.95
CA LEU A 545 12.19 4.51 -27.03
C LEU A 545 13.02 5.54 -26.25
N ALA A 546 13.60 5.17 -25.10
CA ALA A 546 14.46 6.07 -24.34
C ALA A 546 15.78 6.36 -25.06
N GLU A 547 16.36 5.39 -25.77
CA GLU A 547 17.53 5.62 -26.64
C GLU A 547 17.17 6.58 -27.77
N ASP A 548 16.11 6.28 -28.51
CA ASP A 548 15.63 7.09 -29.64
C ASP A 548 15.35 8.54 -29.20
N VAL A 549 14.59 8.73 -28.13
CA VAL A 549 14.27 10.08 -27.61
C VAL A 549 15.50 10.77 -27.00
N SER A 550 16.43 10.03 -26.39
CA SER A 550 17.67 10.62 -25.88
C SER A 550 18.53 11.19 -27.00
N THR A 551 18.52 10.61 -28.21
CA THR A 551 19.26 11.18 -29.35
C THR A 551 18.74 12.55 -29.75
N VAL A 552 17.42 12.77 -29.68
CA VAL A 552 16.78 14.07 -29.96
C VAL A 552 17.34 15.15 -29.05
N PHE A 553 17.47 14.87 -27.75
CA PHE A 553 18.00 15.83 -26.77
C PHE A 553 19.53 16.05 -26.88
N LEU A 554 20.26 15.19 -27.60
CA LEU A 554 21.70 15.36 -27.84
C LEU A 554 22.01 16.27 -29.04
N CYS A 555 21.03 16.54 -29.90
CA CYS A 555 21.18 17.35 -31.11
C CYS A 555 20.33 18.63 -31.07
N PRO A 556 20.59 19.57 -30.14
CA PRO A 556 19.79 20.78 -30.02
C PRO A 556 19.98 21.68 -31.24
N TYR A 557 18.87 22.20 -31.78
CA TYR A 557 18.90 23.22 -32.82
C TYR A 557 19.47 24.53 -32.28
N LYS A 558 20.17 25.26 -33.15
CA LYS A 558 20.64 26.61 -32.84
C LYS A 558 19.50 27.62 -32.94
N MET A 559 19.57 28.66 -32.13
CA MET A 559 18.62 29.77 -32.18
C MET A 559 18.58 30.42 -33.57
N HIS A 560 17.38 30.57 -34.12
CA HIS A 560 17.08 31.26 -35.37
C HIS A 560 16.07 32.37 -35.08
N MET A 561 16.47 33.63 -35.31
CA MET A 561 15.64 34.82 -35.08
C MET A 561 15.40 35.59 -36.36
N THR A 562 14.16 36.03 -36.56
CA THR A 562 13.83 37.00 -37.61
C THR A 562 14.22 38.42 -37.18
N PRO A 563 14.42 39.36 -38.13
CA PRO A 563 14.68 40.77 -37.79
C PRO A 563 13.61 41.39 -36.89
N GLN A 564 12.35 40.99 -37.07
CA GLN A 564 11.23 41.45 -36.24
C GLN A 564 11.36 40.96 -34.78
N GLN A 565 11.71 39.69 -34.57
CA GLN A 565 11.93 39.14 -33.23
C GLN A 565 13.11 39.79 -32.51
N GLU A 566 14.14 40.22 -33.26
CA GLU A 566 15.26 40.95 -32.68
C GLU A 566 14.84 42.35 -32.21
N LEU A 567 13.97 43.04 -32.95
CA LEU A 567 13.36 44.30 -32.50
C LEU A 567 12.50 44.09 -31.24
N GLU A 568 11.69 43.04 -31.21
CA GLU A 568 10.88 42.66 -30.04
C GLU A 568 11.76 42.37 -28.82
N PHE A 569 12.85 41.63 -28.99
CA PHE A 569 13.82 41.36 -27.94
C PHE A 569 14.43 42.66 -27.39
N GLN A 570 14.79 43.60 -28.27
CA GLN A 570 15.36 44.90 -27.87
C GLN A 570 14.34 45.74 -27.09
N ALA A 571 13.09 45.80 -27.57
CA ALA A 571 12.00 46.53 -26.95
C ALA A 571 11.48 45.91 -25.64
N ALA A 572 11.69 44.60 -25.42
CA ALA A 572 11.18 43.90 -24.24
C ALA A 572 11.72 44.50 -22.92
N THR A 573 10.78 44.90 -22.06
CA THR A 573 10.99 45.43 -20.70
C THR A 573 10.77 44.38 -19.60
N GLU A 574 10.14 43.26 -19.95
CA GLU A 574 9.76 42.18 -19.03
C GLU A 574 10.27 40.82 -19.50
N CYS A 575 10.52 39.93 -18.55
CA CYS A 575 10.88 38.54 -18.82
C CYS A 575 9.63 37.71 -19.13
N HIS A 576 9.60 37.02 -20.27
CA HIS A 576 8.45 36.19 -20.65
C HIS A 576 8.24 34.94 -19.76
N ILE A 577 9.27 34.51 -19.01
CA ILE A 577 9.21 33.31 -18.14
C ILE A 577 8.59 33.65 -16.79
N CYS A 578 9.21 34.59 -16.06
CA CYS A 578 8.76 34.99 -14.72
C CYS A 578 7.81 36.18 -14.71
N GLU A 579 7.59 36.82 -15.86
CA GLU A 579 6.66 37.94 -16.05
C GLU A 579 6.99 39.16 -15.16
N GLN A 580 8.28 39.31 -14.80
CA GLN A 580 8.79 40.44 -14.04
C GLN A 580 9.60 41.37 -14.94
N SER A 581 9.56 42.67 -14.63
CA SER A 581 10.39 43.68 -15.28
C SER A 581 11.88 43.43 -15.04
N PHE A 582 12.72 43.69 -16.04
CA PHE A 582 14.17 43.54 -15.92
C PHE A 582 14.74 44.56 -14.93
N LYS A 583 15.42 44.08 -13.88
CA LYS A 583 16.06 44.97 -12.89
C LYS A 583 17.34 45.60 -13.45
N SER A 584 17.70 46.79 -12.95
CA SER A 584 18.96 47.46 -13.33
C SER A 584 20.17 46.56 -13.04
N GLY A 585 21.01 46.33 -14.04
CA GLY A 585 22.18 45.43 -13.97
C GLY A 585 21.89 43.94 -14.24
N GLN A 586 20.63 43.54 -14.42
CA GLN A 586 20.27 42.17 -14.77
C GLN A 586 20.45 41.92 -16.28
N LYS A 587 21.17 40.86 -16.64
CA LYS A 587 21.43 40.51 -18.04
C LYS A 587 20.16 39.95 -18.71
N LYS A 588 19.71 40.64 -19.76
CA LYS A 588 18.64 40.21 -20.66
C LYS A 588 19.21 39.20 -21.67
N VAL A 589 18.65 37.99 -21.72
CA VAL A 589 19.09 36.90 -22.60
C VAL A 589 17.96 36.42 -23.50
N ARG A 590 18.31 35.74 -24.60
CA ARG A 590 17.37 35.22 -25.60
C ARG A 590 17.07 33.76 -25.27
N ASP A 591 15.81 33.46 -24.96
CA ASP A 591 15.34 32.08 -24.79
C ASP A 591 14.85 31.51 -26.12
N HIS A 592 15.11 30.22 -26.33
CA HIS A 592 14.68 29.52 -27.53
C HIS A 592 14.40 28.04 -27.25
N ASN A 593 13.59 27.45 -28.10
CA ASN A 593 13.29 26.03 -28.13
C ASN A 593 14.41 25.28 -28.85
N HIS A 594 14.98 24.27 -28.21
CA HIS A 594 16.08 23.49 -28.77
C HIS A 594 15.61 22.35 -29.69
N LEU A 595 14.30 22.08 -29.74
CA LEU A 595 13.72 20.93 -30.45
C LEU A 595 13.17 21.27 -31.84
N ILE A 596 13.03 22.55 -32.18
CA ILE A 596 12.52 23.00 -33.48
C ILE A 596 13.57 23.81 -34.27
N PRO A 597 13.67 23.61 -35.59
CA PRO A 597 14.69 24.25 -36.42
C PRO A 597 14.39 25.72 -36.73
N GLU A 598 13.11 26.07 -36.89
CA GLU A 598 12.65 27.40 -37.32
C GLU A 598 11.67 28.00 -36.30
N ASN A 599 11.56 29.33 -36.29
CA ASN A 599 10.71 30.08 -35.34
C ASN A 599 10.91 29.65 -33.89
N ASN A 600 12.16 29.34 -33.53
CA ASN A 600 12.47 28.71 -32.25
C ASN A 600 12.72 29.71 -31.12
N PHE A 601 12.77 31.01 -31.39
CA PHE A 601 12.84 32.05 -30.36
C PHE A 601 11.54 32.14 -29.56
N ARG A 602 11.65 32.05 -28.23
CA ARG A 602 10.51 32.10 -27.29
C ARG A 602 10.29 33.50 -26.72
N GLY A 603 11.36 34.23 -26.42
CA GLY A 603 11.27 35.59 -25.90
C GLY A 603 12.49 36.06 -25.11
N ALA A 604 12.41 37.30 -24.64
CA ALA A 604 13.40 37.85 -23.72
C ALA A 604 13.26 37.23 -22.33
N ALA A 605 14.37 36.78 -21.74
CA ALA A 605 14.40 36.14 -20.44
C ALA A 605 15.47 36.72 -19.51
N CYS A 606 15.25 36.60 -18.21
CA CYS A 606 16.31 36.79 -17.23
C CYS A 606 17.31 35.64 -17.34
N GLU A 607 18.61 35.91 -17.23
CA GLU A 607 19.66 34.86 -17.30
C GLU A 607 19.37 33.68 -16.36
N GLY A 608 19.03 33.95 -15.10
CA GLY A 608 18.67 32.90 -14.13
C GLY A 608 17.36 32.17 -14.43
N CYS A 609 16.37 32.82 -15.07
CA CYS A 609 15.15 32.13 -15.48
C CYS A 609 15.42 31.20 -16.65
N ASN A 610 16.15 31.69 -17.66
CA ASN A 610 16.53 30.95 -18.86
C ASN A 610 17.27 29.65 -18.53
N VAL A 611 18.26 29.71 -17.62
CA VAL A 611 19.03 28.52 -17.20
C VAL A 611 18.14 27.46 -16.56
N ASN A 612 17.09 27.86 -15.86
CA ASN A 612 16.17 26.94 -15.17
C ASN A 612 14.95 26.52 -16.03
N TYR A 613 14.79 27.12 -17.21
CA TYR A 613 13.66 26.90 -18.11
C TYR A 613 14.05 25.91 -19.22
N GLN A 614 14.31 24.66 -18.80
CA GLN A 614 14.79 23.60 -19.67
C GLN A 614 13.67 22.63 -20.03
N ASP A 615 13.75 22.06 -21.24
CA ASP A 615 12.85 21.01 -21.67
C ASP A 615 12.97 19.78 -20.74
N THR A 616 11.84 19.14 -20.43
CA THR A 616 11.85 17.97 -19.55
C THR A 616 12.46 16.77 -20.27
N HIS A 617 13.40 16.09 -19.62
CA HIS A 617 13.83 14.76 -20.03
C HIS A 617 13.01 13.65 -19.35
N THR A 618 12.00 14.00 -18.55
CA THR A 618 11.04 13.04 -18.03
C THR A 618 9.88 12.93 -19.01
N ILE A 619 9.68 11.73 -19.57
CA ILE A 619 8.58 11.37 -20.44
C ILE A 619 7.45 10.78 -19.57
N PRO A 620 6.28 11.43 -19.50
CA PRO A 620 5.13 10.87 -18.82
C PRO A 620 4.54 9.71 -19.64
N VAL A 621 4.28 8.60 -18.96
CA VAL A 621 3.58 7.43 -19.47
C VAL A 621 2.21 7.37 -18.79
N VAL A 622 1.16 7.61 -19.55
CA VAL A 622 -0.20 7.82 -19.07
C VAL A 622 -1.03 6.57 -19.30
N PHE A 623 -1.51 6.00 -18.21
CA PHE A 623 -2.53 4.94 -18.20
C PHE A 623 -3.81 5.50 -17.57
N HIS A 624 -4.96 4.92 -17.89
CA HIS A 624 -6.22 5.25 -17.23
C HIS A 624 -6.50 4.28 -16.10
N ASN A 625 -6.49 4.75 -14.85
CA ASN A 625 -6.63 3.93 -13.64
C ASN A 625 -5.42 3.00 -13.34
N LEU A 626 -4.23 3.47 -13.69
CA LEU A 626 -2.94 2.81 -13.42
C LEU A 626 -2.83 2.28 -11.97
N SER A 627 -3.18 3.13 -11.00
CA SER A 627 -3.00 2.84 -9.57
C SER A 627 -3.89 1.69 -9.09
N GLY A 628 -5.02 1.49 -9.78
CA GLY A 628 -6.04 0.51 -9.43
C GLY A 628 -5.81 -0.85 -10.07
N TYR A 629 -5.21 -0.87 -11.27
CA TYR A 629 -5.08 -2.07 -12.08
C TYR A 629 -3.65 -2.21 -12.66
N ASP A 630 -3.24 -1.47 -13.67
CA ASP A 630 -2.07 -1.83 -14.50
C ASP A 630 -0.71 -1.82 -13.79
N ALA A 631 -0.55 -1.03 -12.72
CA ALA A 631 0.75 -0.80 -12.11
C ALA A 631 1.46 -2.08 -11.65
N HIS A 632 0.72 -3.09 -11.19
CA HIS A 632 1.32 -4.32 -10.67
C HIS A 632 1.90 -5.22 -11.77
N PHE A 633 1.37 -5.15 -13.00
CA PHE A 633 1.92 -5.86 -14.16
C PHE A 633 3.16 -5.17 -14.69
N VAL A 634 3.09 -3.85 -14.84
CA VAL A 634 4.13 -3.06 -15.51
C VAL A 634 5.41 -2.93 -14.66
N VAL A 635 5.27 -2.70 -13.35
CA VAL A 635 6.43 -2.39 -12.47
C VAL A 635 7.43 -3.55 -12.41
N ALA A 636 6.99 -4.80 -12.47
CA ALA A 636 7.87 -5.96 -12.32
C ALA A 636 8.88 -6.07 -13.48
N ASP A 637 8.42 -6.04 -14.72
CA ASP A 637 9.28 -6.12 -15.90
C ASP A 637 10.11 -4.85 -16.08
N ILE A 638 9.53 -3.67 -15.89
CA ILE A 638 10.27 -2.39 -15.96
C ILE A 638 11.39 -2.31 -14.92
N ALA A 639 11.16 -2.79 -13.70
CA ALA A 639 12.19 -2.74 -12.66
C ALA A 639 13.31 -3.78 -12.87
N THR A 640 13.04 -4.88 -13.58
CA THR A 640 14.00 -6.00 -13.74
C THR A 640 14.74 -5.99 -15.06
N ARG A 641 14.14 -5.45 -16.14
CA ARG A 641 14.70 -5.48 -17.50
C ARG A 641 15.34 -4.19 -17.94
N MET A 642 14.88 -3.07 -17.40
CA MET A 642 15.50 -1.78 -17.64
C MET A 642 16.54 -1.55 -16.55
N ASP A 643 17.76 -1.18 -16.90
CA ASP A 643 18.76 -0.82 -15.89
C ASP A 643 18.43 0.56 -15.29
N GLY A 644 18.89 0.80 -14.06
CA GLY A 644 18.69 2.07 -13.36
C GLY A 644 17.63 2.09 -12.26
N LYS A 645 17.64 3.21 -11.52
CA LYS A 645 16.87 3.36 -10.28
C LYS A 645 15.37 3.53 -10.58
N ILE A 646 14.54 2.93 -9.73
CA ILE A 646 13.10 3.22 -9.68
C ILE A 646 12.76 4.03 -8.42
N ASP A 647 12.08 5.16 -8.62
CA ASP A 647 11.49 5.95 -7.54
C ASP A 647 10.00 5.63 -7.44
N LEU A 648 9.53 5.25 -6.25
CA LEU A 648 8.16 4.84 -5.98
C LEU A 648 7.46 5.86 -5.07
N LEU A 649 6.21 6.20 -5.39
CA LEU A 649 5.29 6.91 -4.49
C LEU A 649 4.17 5.94 -4.04
N PRO A 650 4.43 5.07 -3.04
CA PRO A 650 3.48 4.02 -2.64
C PRO A 650 2.34 4.54 -1.75
N ILE A 651 1.14 3.98 -1.94
CA ILE A 651 0.02 4.09 -0.99
C ILE A 651 -0.03 2.83 -0.11
N THR A 652 0.01 1.68 -0.76
CA THR A 652 0.07 0.36 -0.12
C THR A 652 1.18 -0.47 -0.76
N LYS A 653 1.31 -1.74 -0.37
CA LYS A 653 2.25 -2.66 -1.06
C LYS A 653 1.86 -2.94 -2.51
N GLU A 654 0.61 -2.73 -2.87
CA GLU A 654 0.03 -3.12 -4.17
C GLU A 654 -0.45 -1.90 -4.98
N LYS A 655 -0.66 -0.75 -4.35
CA LYS A 655 -1.12 0.49 -5.00
C LYS A 655 -0.06 1.58 -4.91
N TYR A 656 0.29 2.15 -6.07
CA TYR A 656 1.24 3.24 -6.22
C TYR A 656 0.52 4.48 -6.76
N ILE A 657 0.90 5.68 -6.32
CA ILE A 657 0.45 6.95 -6.93
C ILE A 657 1.08 7.12 -8.30
N SER A 658 2.38 6.86 -8.36
CA SER A 658 3.21 6.94 -9.55
C SER A 658 4.52 6.22 -9.25
N PHE A 659 5.19 5.80 -10.30
CA PHE A 659 6.58 5.38 -10.24
C PHE A 659 7.36 6.03 -11.38
N THR A 660 8.61 6.38 -11.12
CA THR A 660 9.52 6.94 -12.11
C THR A 660 10.69 5.99 -12.30
N LYS A 661 10.88 5.52 -13.53
CA LYS A 661 12.03 4.74 -13.94
C LYS A 661 13.09 5.68 -14.49
N HIS A 662 14.25 5.71 -13.85
CA HIS A 662 15.46 6.33 -14.37
C HIS A 662 16.25 5.27 -15.10
N ILE A 663 16.69 5.60 -16.31
CA ILE A 663 17.45 4.68 -17.16
C ILE A 663 18.92 5.06 -17.03
N ASP A 664 19.74 4.09 -16.65
CA ASP A 664 21.19 4.30 -16.57
C ASP A 664 21.75 4.64 -17.95
N GLU A 665 22.77 5.50 -18.01
CA GLU A 665 23.41 5.98 -19.26
C GLU A 665 22.53 6.85 -20.19
N SER A 666 21.20 6.88 -20.00
CA SER A 666 20.29 7.80 -20.67
C SER A 666 20.03 9.06 -19.84
N ARG A 667 19.77 10.18 -20.52
CA ARG A 667 19.29 11.41 -19.86
C ARG A 667 17.79 11.37 -19.58
N VAL A 668 17.09 10.36 -20.12
CA VAL A 668 15.63 10.25 -20.10
C VAL A 668 15.16 9.41 -18.91
N SER A 669 13.99 9.77 -18.39
CA SER A 669 13.27 9.00 -17.38
C SER A 669 11.81 8.83 -17.78
N PHE A 670 11.22 7.68 -17.48
CA PHE A 670 9.79 7.45 -17.67
C PHE A 670 9.05 7.62 -16.36
N ARG A 671 8.03 8.49 -16.35
CA ARG A 671 7.16 8.69 -15.19
C ARG A 671 5.78 8.17 -15.50
N PHE A 672 5.38 7.11 -14.82
CA PHE A 672 4.07 6.50 -14.98
C PHE A 672 3.05 7.27 -14.16
N ILE A 673 2.06 7.86 -14.82
CA ILE A 673 1.01 8.66 -14.20
C ILE A 673 -0.38 8.11 -14.53
N ASP A 674 -1.31 8.37 -13.62
CA ASP A 674 -2.67 7.87 -13.69
C ASP A 674 -3.62 9.00 -14.10
N SER A 675 -4.16 8.93 -15.32
CA SER A 675 -5.10 9.96 -15.81
C SER A 675 -6.38 10.04 -14.97
N PHE A 676 -6.78 8.97 -14.27
CA PHE A 676 -7.95 8.98 -13.38
C PHE A 676 -7.73 9.90 -12.16
N ARG A 677 -6.47 10.14 -11.77
CA ARG A 677 -6.13 11.14 -10.73
C ARG A 677 -6.15 12.58 -11.21
N PHE A 678 -6.34 12.78 -12.51
CA PHE A 678 -6.61 14.08 -13.12
C PHE A 678 -8.10 14.24 -13.43
N MET A 679 -8.72 13.19 -13.98
CA MET A 679 -10.10 13.17 -14.43
C MET A 679 -10.78 11.92 -13.87
N ALA A 680 -11.41 12.05 -12.69
CA ALA A 680 -12.01 10.95 -11.94
C ALA A 680 -13.36 10.48 -12.53
N SER A 681 -13.35 10.06 -13.79
CA SER A 681 -14.49 9.54 -14.53
C SER A 681 -14.01 8.47 -15.50
N GLY A 682 -14.87 7.52 -15.85
CA GLY A 682 -14.54 6.49 -16.84
C GLY A 682 -14.32 7.10 -18.24
N LEU A 683 -13.43 6.46 -19.01
CA LEU A 683 -13.04 6.91 -20.35
C LEU A 683 -14.22 7.12 -21.30
N ASP A 684 -15.27 6.28 -21.22
CA ASP A 684 -16.48 6.43 -22.06
C ASP A 684 -17.18 7.77 -21.86
N LYS A 685 -17.33 8.19 -20.59
CA LYS A 685 -17.93 9.50 -20.28
C LYS A 685 -17.01 10.64 -20.71
N LEU A 686 -15.69 10.48 -20.55
CA LEU A 686 -14.72 11.50 -20.94
C LEU A 686 -14.66 11.68 -22.47
N SER A 687 -14.58 10.59 -23.23
CA SER A 687 -14.56 10.64 -24.70
C SER A 687 -15.88 11.15 -25.28
N SER A 688 -17.02 10.84 -24.63
CA SER A 688 -18.34 11.35 -25.06
C SER A 688 -18.48 12.87 -24.96
N ALA A 689 -17.63 13.53 -24.17
CA ALA A 689 -17.61 14.99 -24.04
C ALA A 689 -16.75 15.67 -25.11
N LEU A 690 -15.96 14.90 -25.88
CA LEU A 690 -15.11 15.41 -26.95
C LEU A 690 -15.93 15.68 -28.22
N THR A 691 -15.60 16.78 -28.90
CA THR A 691 -16.12 17.11 -30.22
C THR A 691 -15.15 16.75 -31.35
N GLU A 692 -13.85 16.70 -31.03
CA GLU A 692 -12.76 16.46 -32.00
C GLU A 692 -11.83 15.37 -31.48
N PHE A 693 -11.28 14.58 -32.41
CA PHE A 693 -10.42 13.43 -32.12
C PHE A 693 -9.18 13.44 -33.04
N PRO A 694 -8.26 14.40 -32.86
CA PRO A 694 -7.14 14.62 -33.79
C PRO A 694 -6.19 13.43 -33.87
N ASN A 695 -5.84 12.80 -32.74
CA ASN A 695 -4.90 11.68 -32.72
C ASN A 695 -5.55 10.42 -33.29
N LEU A 696 -6.82 10.17 -32.95
CA LEU A 696 -7.60 9.08 -33.56
C LEU A 696 -7.71 9.26 -35.09
N LYS A 697 -8.05 10.48 -35.55
CA LYS A 697 -8.18 10.80 -36.98
C LYS A 697 -6.86 10.68 -37.74
N ALA A 698 -5.74 11.06 -37.12
CA ALA A 698 -4.43 10.90 -37.73
C ALA A 698 -4.09 9.41 -37.97
N GLN A 699 -4.37 8.55 -36.99
CA GLN A 699 -4.10 7.10 -37.06
C GLN A 699 -5.08 6.32 -37.96
N PHE A 700 -6.24 6.90 -38.25
CA PHE A 700 -7.30 6.31 -39.07
C PHE A 700 -7.74 7.25 -40.21
N SER A 701 -6.80 7.98 -40.79
CA SER A 701 -7.08 9.05 -41.77
C SER A 701 -7.73 8.56 -43.07
N THR A 702 -7.61 7.29 -43.39
CA THR A 702 -8.17 6.66 -44.60
C THR A 702 -9.58 6.10 -44.41
N LEU A 703 -10.13 6.12 -43.18
CA LEU A 703 -11.45 5.56 -42.91
C LEU A 703 -12.59 6.46 -43.42
N PRO A 704 -13.66 5.87 -43.97
CA PRO A 704 -14.93 6.57 -44.21
C PRO A 704 -15.51 7.18 -42.92
N ALA A 705 -16.26 8.29 -43.06
CA ALA A 705 -16.81 9.03 -41.92
C ALA A 705 -17.76 8.19 -41.04
N ASP A 706 -18.55 7.30 -41.63
CA ASP A 706 -19.45 6.40 -40.89
C ASP A 706 -18.66 5.38 -40.04
N GLN A 707 -17.58 4.82 -40.59
CA GLN A 707 -16.69 3.91 -39.84
C GLN A 707 -15.92 4.65 -38.75
N PHE A 708 -15.39 5.85 -39.04
CA PHE A 708 -14.68 6.67 -38.06
C PHE A 708 -15.57 7.02 -36.86
N ASN A 709 -16.84 7.37 -37.10
CA ASN A 709 -17.80 7.69 -36.04
C ASN A 709 -18.12 6.52 -35.11
N LEU A 710 -17.82 5.27 -35.50
CA LEU A 710 -17.95 4.12 -34.60
C LEU A 710 -16.81 4.08 -33.57
N LEU A 711 -15.62 4.57 -33.93
CA LEU A 711 -14.41 4.56 -33.09
C LEU A 711 -14.33 5.75 -32.11
N THR A 712 -15.16 6.77 -32.26
CA THR A 712 -15.19 7.93 -31.35
C THR A 712 -15.81 7.63 -29.98
N LYS A 713 -16.30 6.40 -29.78
CA LYS A 713 -16.92 5.93 -28.54
C LYS A 713 -16.17 4.71 -28.05
N LYS A 714 -16.02 4.58 -26.72
CA LYS A 714 -15.33 3.42 -26.09
C LYS A 714 -15.89 2.11 -26.63
N GLY A 715 -15.06 1.13 -26.96
CA GLY A 715 -15.50 -0.15 -27.50
C GLY A 715 -16.33 -0.98 -26.51
N VAL A 716 -16.79 -2.17 -26.92
CA VAL A 716 -17.47 -3.13 -26.03
C VAL A 716 -16.66 -4.43 -26.02
N MET A 717 -16.16 -4.83 -24.86
CA MET A 717 -15.30 -6.03 -24.74
C MET A 717 -15.97 -7.13 -23.93
N PRO A 718 -15.92 -8.41 -24.35
CA PRO A 718 -16.36 -9.54 -23.54
C PRO A 718 -15.22 -9.98 -22.60
N TYR A 719 -14.90 -9.17 -21.59
CA TYR A 719 -13.76 -9.41 -20.69
C TYR A 719 -13.77 -10.80 -20.05
N ASP A 720 -14.92 -11.22 -19.51
CA ASP A 720 -15.09 -12.50 -18.83
C ASP A 720 -15.02 -13.72 -19.77
N TYR A 721 -15.21 -13.52 -21.08
CA TYR A 721 -15.11 -14.56 -22.10
C TYR A 721 -13.66 -14.76 -22.56
N LEU A 722 -12.81 -13.74 -22.46
CA LEU A 722 -11.38 -13.81 -22.77
C LEU A 722 -10.61 -14.54 -21.67
N ASP A 723 -10.88 -15.84 -21.52
CA ASP A 723 -10.33 -16.71 -20.47
C ASP A 723 -9.07 -17.49 -20.88
N SER A 724 -8.73 -17.53 -22.17
CA SER A 724 -7.51 -18.14 -22.68
C SER A 724 -6.95 -17.36 -23.88
N PHE A 725 -5.67 -17.61 -24.21
CA PHE A 725 -5.06 -17.04 -25.42
C PHE A 725 -5.66 -17.63 -26.70
N ASP A 726 -6.17 -18.87 -26.64
CA ASP A 726 -6.82 -19.51 -27.80
C ASP A 726 -8.07 -18.75 -28.25
N ARG A 727 -8.74 -18.02 -27.34
CA ARG A 727 -9.91 -17.18 -27.66
C ARG A 727 -9.62 -16.14 -28.73
N PHE A 728 -8.39 -15.63 -28.82
CA PHE A 728 -8.03 -14.63 -29.83
C PHE A 728 -8.07 -15.19 -31.26
N GLU A 729 -7.97 -16.50 -31.44
CA GLU A 729 -8.01 -17.14 -32.76
C GLU A 729 -9.44 -17.50 -33.22
N GLU A 730 -10.45 -17.24 -32.38
CA GLU A 730 -11.85 -17.53 -32.73
C GLU A 730 -12.34 -16.65 -33.89
N PRO A 731 -12.90 -17.25 -34.97
CA PRO A 731 -13.26 -16.53 -36.19
C PRO A 731 -14.62 -15.81 -36.10
N THR A 732 -15.28 -15.81 -34.94
CA THR A 732 -16.62 -15.27 -34.76
C THR A 732 -16.71 -14.44 -33.48
N LEU A 733 -17.49 -13.35 -33.53
CA LEU A 733 -17.82 -12.60 -32.32
C LEU A 733 -18.67 -13.45 -31.37
N PRO A 734 -18.36 -13.50 -30.06
CA PRO A 734 -19.14 -14.27 -29.09
C PRO A 734 -20.61 -13.82 -29.02
N PRO A 735 -21.55 -14.70 -28.60
CA PRO A 735 -22.95 -14.34 -28.40
C PRO A 735 -23.12 -13.29 -27.29
N GLN A 736 -24.26 -12.59 -27.28
CA GLN A 736 -24.53 -11.51 -26.32
C GLN A 736 -24.40 -11.93 -24.85
N ASP A 737 -24.77 -13.17 -24.53
CA ASP A 737 -24.72 -13.69 -23.15
C ASP A 737 -23.29 -13.80 -22.63
N ASP A 738 -22.30 -13.94 -23.51
CA ASP A 738 -20.88 -14.01 -23.16
C ASP A 738 -20.25 -12.62 -22.93
N PHE A 739 -21.01 -11.54 -23.21
CA PHE A 739 -20.64 -10.16 -22.82
C PHE A 739 -21.14 -9.80 -21.41
N TYR A 740 -21.60 -10.77 -20.63
CA TYR A 740 -22.07 -10.55 -19.26
C TYR A 740 -20.91 -10.07 -18.36
N ASN A 741 -21.11 -8.94 -17.67
CA ASN A 741 -20.13 -8.38 -16.76
C ASN A 741 -20.36 -8.93 -15.35
N LYS A 742 -19.49 -9.84 -14.89
CA LYS A 742 -19.58 -10.44 -13.56
C LYS A 742 -19.21 -9.49 -12.42
N LEU A 743 -18.41 -8.45 -12.68
CA LEU A 743 -18.04 -7.46 -11.66
C LEU A 743 -19.22 -6.56 -11.28
N GLU A 744 -20.06 -6.21 -12.26
CA GLU A 744 -21.26 -5.39 -12.03
C GLU A 744 -22.54 -6.20 -11.84
N ASP A 745 -22.49 -7.53 -12.04
CA ASP A 745 -23.63 -8.44 -12.05
C ASP A 745 -24.72 -8.00 -13.06
N LYS A 746 -24.30 -7.56 -14.25
CA LYS A 746 -25.19 -6.97 -15.27
C LYS A 746 -25.01 -7.60 -16.65
N PRO A 747 -26.12 -7.92 -17.35
CA PRO A 747 -26.06 -8.35 -18.75
C PRO A 747 -25.69 -7.18 -19.67
N CYS A 748 -25.03 -7.49 -20.79
CA CYS A 748 -24.74 -6.51 -21.83
C CYS A 748 -26.05 -6.01 -22.47
N PRO A 749 -26.34 -4.69 -22.47
CA PRO A 749 -27.52 -4.16 -23.13
C PRO A 749 -27.50 -4.46 -24.63
N ARG A 750 -28.65 -4.84 -25.20
CA ARG A 750 -28.77 -5.22 -26.64
C ARG A 750 -28.23 -4.16 -27.60
N LYS A 751 -28.33 -2.88 -27.24
CA LYS A 751 -27.78 -1.75 -28.01
C LYS A 751 -26.24 -1.78 -28.08
N MET A 752 -25.58 -2.16 -26.98
CA MET A 752 -24.12 -2.25 -26.90
C MET A 752 -23.61 -3.45 -27.70
N TYR A 753 -24.26 -4.60 -27.58
CA TYR A 753 -23.90 -5.78 -28.36
C TYR A 753 -24.07 -5.57 -29.87
N ARG A 754 -25.17 -4.95 -30.32
CA ARG A 754 -25.34 -4.59 -31.74
C ARG A 754 -24.22 -3.70 -32.27
N ARG A 755 -23.70 -2.79 -31.44
CA ARG A 755 -22.56 -1.95 -31.81
C ARG A 755 -21.27 -2.78 -31.94
N ALA A 756 -21.06 -3.76 -31.06
CA ALA A 756 -19.93 -4.68 -31.18
C ALA A 756 -19.99 -5.47 -32.51
N GLN A 757 -21.17 -5.95 -32.89
CA GLN A 757 -21.42 -6.60 -34.18
C GLN A 757 -21.13 -5.66 -35.36
N GLU A 758 -21.63 -4.42 -35.28
CA GLU A 758 -21.39 -3.43 -36.33
C GLU A 758 -19.89 -3.11 -36.49
N VAL A 759 -19.13 -2.98 -35.41
CA VAL A 759 -17.68 -2.81 -35.46
C VAL A 759 -17.00 -4.03 -36.06
N TRP A 760 -17.36 -5.24 -35.62
CA TRP A 760 -16.82 -6.49 -36.17
C TRP A 760 -17.00 -6.57 -37.69
N ASP A 761 -18.21 -6.32 -38.18
CA ASP A 761 -18.56 -6.43 -39.60
C ASP A 761 -17.93 -5.31 -40.43
N ARG A 762 -17.99 -4.06 -39.97
CA ARG A 762 -17.50 -2.88 -40.73
C ARG A 762 -15.99 -2.86 -40.88
N PHE A 763 -15.27 -3.39 -39.90
CA PHE A 763 -13.81 -3.45 -39.90
C PHE A 763 -13.26 -4.80 -40.40
N ASN A 764 -14.14 -5.70 -40.88
CA ASN A 764 -13.79 -7.01 -41.41
C ASN A 764 -12.89 -7.83 -40.46
N CYS A 765 -13.20 -7.82 -39.15
CA CYS A 765 -12.46 -8.58 -38.17
C CYS A 765 -12.54 -10.08 -38.49
N SER A 766 -11.38 -10.70 -38.75
CA SER A 766 -11.30 -12.12 -39.12
C SER A 766 -11.25 -13.03 -37.89
N ASN A 767 -10.81 -12.51 -36.75
CA ASN A 767 -10.80 -13.22 -35.48
C ASN A 767 -10.93 -12.26 -34.28
N LEU A 768 -11.18 -12.81 -33.10
CA LEU A 768 -11.35 -12.03 -31.86
C LEU A 768 -10.10 -11.25 -31.47
N GLY A 769 -8.92 -11.75 -31.82
CA GLY A 769 -7.66 -11.03 -31.65
C GLY A 769 -7.65 -9.69 -32.37
N GLN A 770 -7.96 -9.67 -33.68
CA GLN A 770 -8.02 -8.42 -34.45
C GLN A 770 -9.05 -7.43 -33.88
N TYR A 771 -10.16 -7.93 -33.34
CA TYR A 771 -11.15 -7.10 -32.65
C TYR A 771 -10.56 -6.47 -31.38
N VAL A 772 -9.81 -7.25 -30.58
CA VAL A 772 -9.13 -6.77 -29.37
C VAL A 772 -8.04 -5.76 -29.69
N ASP A 773 -7.25 -5.98 -30.75
CA ASP A 773 -6.23 -5.01 -31.19
C ASP A 773 -6.85 -3.68 -31.59
N LEU A 774 -7.96 -3.72 -32.36
CA LEU A 774 -8.71 -2.53 -32.73
C LEU A 774 -9.28 -1.83 -31.50
N TYR A 775 -9.89 -2.58 -30.57
CA TYR A 775 -10.41 -2.07 -29.31
C TYR A 775 -9.32 -1.34 -28.52
N MET A 776 -8.18 -1.98 -28.29
CA MET A 776 -7.08 -1.45 -27.49
C MET A 776 -6.46 -0.21 -28.16
N LYS A 777 -6.26 -0.25 -29.49
CA LYS A 777 -5.80 0.91 -30.25
C LYS A 777 -6.75 2.09 -30.12
N THR A 778 -8.06 1.85 -30.23
CA THR A 778 -9.07 2.90 -30.07
C THR A 778 -9.08 3.45 -28.65
N ASP A 779 -9.06 2.62 -27.61
CA ASP A 779 -9.07 3.07 -26.21
C ASP A 779 -7.81 3.91 -25.88
N ILE A 780 -6.62 3.51 -26.35
CA ILE A 780 -5.38 4.28 -26.19
C ILE A 780 -5.46 5.65 -26.89
N LEU A 781 -5.99 5.69 -28.12
CA LEU A 781 -6.10 6.94 -28.89
C LEU A 781 -7.18 7.87 -28.32
N LEU A 782 -8.29 7.31 -27.82
CA LEU A 782 -9.30 8.07 -27.08
C LEU A 782 -8.71 8.65 -25.79
N LEU A 783 -7.90 7.89 -25.05
CA LEU A 783 -7.19 8.38 -23.89
C LEU A 783 -6.22 9.52 -24.27
N ALA A 784 -5.49 9.37 -25.38
CA ALA A 784 -4.61 10.42 -25.90
C ALA A 784 -5.38 11.69 -26.25
N ASP A 785 -6.50 11.59 -26.97
CA ASP A 785 -7.34 12.75 -27.32
C ASP A 785 -7.94 13.42 -26.08
N VAL A 786 -8.48 12.65 -25.12
CA VAL A 786 -9.02 13.17 -23.86
C VAL A 786 -7.94 13.92 -23.07
N PHE A 787 -6.77 13.30 -22.88
CA PHE A 787 -5.73 13.90 -22.06
C PHE A 787 -5.01 15.06 -22.79
N GLU A 788 -4.81 15.00 -24.11
CA GLU A 788 -4.27 16.13 -24.88
C GLU A 788 -5.21 17.33 -24.89
N GLN A 789 -6.53 17.11 -24.96
CA GLN A 789 -7.48 18.21 -24.84
C GLN A 789 -7.42 18.81 -23.42
N PHE A 790 -7.41 17.97 -22.38
CA PHE A 790 -7.23 18.43 -21.01
C PHE A 790 -5.93 19.23 -20.82
N ARG A 791 -4.80 18.72 -21.36
CA ARG A 791 -3.51 19.43 -21.38
C ARG A 791 -3.63 20.79 -22.05
N SER A 792 -4.23 20.83 -23.23
CA SER A 792 -4.39 22.06 -24.01
C SER A 792 -5.26 23.08 -23.26
N SER A 793 -6.39 22.67 -22.68
CA SER A 793 -7.22 23.52 -21.83
C SER A 793 -6.46 24.05 -20.61
N CYS A 794 -5.64 23.22 -19.95
CA CYS A 794 -4.82 23.63 -18.82
C CYS A 794 -3.73 24.63 -19.21
N ILE A 795 -3.06 24.41 -20.34
CA ILE A 795 -2.03 25.32 -20.86
C ILE A 795 -2.66 26.64 -21.28
N THR A 796 -3.80 26.63 -21.98
CA THR A 796 -4.48 27.88 -22.36
C THR A 796 -5.00 28.66 -21.16
N THR A 797 -5.50 27.98 -20.12
CA THR A 797 -6.13 28.63 -18.96
C THR A 797 -5.12 29.05 -17.89
N TYR A 798 -4.14 28.20 -17.59
CA TYR A 798 -3.21 28.37 -16.48
C TYR A 798 -1.75 28.48 -16.93
N ASP A 799 -1.46 28.26 -18.21
CA ASP A 799 -0.11 28.26 -18.79
C ASP A 799 0.80 27.28 -18.02
N LEU A 800 0.25 26.12 -17.68
CA LEU A 800 0.92 24.99 -17.05
C LEU A 800 0.48 23.70 -17.71
N ASP A 801 1.42 22.81 -17.98
CA ASP A 801 1.12 21.51 -18.56
C ASP A 801 0.95 20.45 -17.45
N PRO A 802 -0.24 19.81 -17.34
CA PRO A 802 -0.51 18.82 -16.31
C PRO A 802 0.34 17.55 -16.45
N ALA A 803 0.97 17.32 -17.61
CA ALA A 803 1.85 16.17 -17.85
C ALA A 803 3.13 16.17 -16.98
N HIS A 804 3.49 17.30 -16.37
CA HIS A 804 4.62 17.40 -15.42
C HIS A 804 4.27 16.97 -13.98
N TYR A 805 2.98 16.83 -13.68
CA TYR A 805 2.48 16.61 -12.33
C TYR A 805 2.09 15.14 -12.12
N PHE A 806 1.94 14.75 -10.86
CA PHE A 806 1.50 13.39 -10.50
C PHE A 806 -0.02 13.27 -10.39
N THR A 807 -0.70 14.36 -10.01
CA THR A 807 -2.13 14.38 -9.68
C THR A 807 -2.72 15.76 -9.90
N LEU A 808 -4.06 15.87 -10.02
CA LEU A 808 -4.74 17.16 -10.13
C LEU A 808 -4.49 18.09 -8.93
N PRO A 809 -4.55 17.66 -7.66
CA PRO A 809 -4.30 18.56 -6.53
C PRO A 809 -2.94 19.24 -6.58
N GLY A 810 -1.89 18.52 -7.01
CA GLY A 810 -0.56 19.10 -7.18
C GLY A 810 -0.52 20.13 -8.31
N PHE A 811 -1.21 19.87 -9.43
CA PHE A 811 -1.36 20.81 -10.53
C PHE A 811 -2.14 22.07 -10.11
N THR A 812 -3.30 21.90 -9.46
CA THR A 812 -4.14 23.03 -9.04
C THR A 812 -3.47 23.91 -8.00
N TRP A 813 -2.64 23.32 -7.13
CA TRP A 813 -1.85 24.07 -6.15
C TRP A 813 -0.84 25.01 -6.82
N ASP A 814 -0.08 24.51 -7.80
CA ASP A 814 0.86 25.32 -8.57
C ASP A 814 0.14 26.34 -9.46
N ALA A 815 -0.99 25.96 -10.07
CA ALA A 815 -1.83 26.87 -10.84
C ALA A 815 -2.36 28.04 -9.98
N MET A 816 -2.82 27.75 -8.76
CA MET A 816 -3.25 28.77 -7.80
C MET A 816 -2.10 29.74 -7.46
N LEU A 817 -0.93 29.22 -7.07
CA LEU A 817 0.23 30.06 -6.74
C LEU A 817 0.69 30.93 -7.91
N LYS A 818 0.62 30.39 -9.14
CA LYS A 818 1.01 31.11 -10.34
C LYS A 818 0.01 32.20 -10.71
N TYR A 819 -1.29 31.86 -10.71
CA TYR A 819 -2.35 32.77 -11.14
C TYR A 819 -2.54 33.92 -10.17
N THR A 820 -2.56 33.64 -8.86
CA THR A 820 -2.72 34.66 -7.81
C THR A 820 -1.44 35.48 -7.60
N ARG A 821 -0.26 34.92 -7.94
CA ARG A 821 1.07 35.48 -7.64
C ARG A 821 1.29 35.78 -6.15
N GLN A 822 0.43 35.26 -5.28
CA GLN A 822 0.48 35.48 -3.84
C GLN A 822 1.65 34.71 -3.23
N GLU A 823 2.34 35.33 -2.27
CA GLU A 823 3.29 34.63 -1.41
C GLU A 823 2.57 34.24 -0.11
N LEU A 824 2.55 32.94 0.21
CA LEU A 824 1.94 32.40 1.42
C LEU A 824 3.03 32.18 2.47
N GLU A 825 2.89 32.76 3.66
CA GLU A 825 3.78 32.49 4.78
C GLU A 825 3.39 31.17 5.45
N LEU A 826 4.35 30.24 5.53
CA LEU A 826 4.19 29.01 6.28
C LEU A 826 4.52 29.29 7.75
N LEU A 827 3.74 28.70 8.66
CA LEU A 827 4.01 28.74 10.09
C LEU A 827 5.42 28.20 10.36
N THR A 828 6.24 28.96 11.10
CA THR A 828 7.57 28.53 11.57
C THR A 828 7.58 28.20 13.06
N ASP A 829 6.58 28.67 13.81
CA ASP A 829 6.32 28.34 15.20
C ASP A 829 5.49 27.04 15.31
N GLN A 830 6.02 26.07 16.06
CA GLN A 830 5.37 24.78 16.26
C GLN A 830 4.10 24.88 17.11
N ASP A 831 4.04 25.81 18.07
CA ASP A 831 2.87 25.99 18.93
C ASP A 831 1.71 26.56 18.11
N MET A 832 1.96 27.50 17.19
CA MET A 832 0.94 28.00 16.25
C MET A 832 0.43 26.89 15.34
N PHE A 833 1.34 26.05 14.82
CA PHE A 833 0.96 24.92 13.98
C PHE A 833 0.04 23.94 14.73
N LEU A 834 0.39 23.55 15.95
CA LEU A 834 -0.42 22.66 16.77
C LEU A 834 -1.77 23.27 17.15
N PHE A 835 -1.79 24.57 17.44
CA PHE A 835 -2.99 25.33 17.71
C PHE A 835 -3.98 25.27 16.53
N VAL A 836 -3.50 25.57 15.31
CA VAL A 836 -4.32 25.50 14.09
C VAL A 836 -4.73 24.07 13.76
N GLU A 837 -3.81 23.10 13.84
CA GLU A 837 -4.09 21.68 13.57
C GLU A 837 -5.17 21.11 14.51
N ARG A 838 -5.18 21.55 15.77
CA ARG A 838 -6.24 21.19 16.73
C ARG A 838 -7.60 21.78 16.33
N GLY A 839 -7.63 22.91 15.62
CA GLY A 839 -8.84 23.57 15.15
C GLY A 839 -9.44 22.99 13.87
N ILE A 840 -8.68 22.28 13.03
CA ILE A 840 -9.17 21.75 11.74
C ILE A 840 -10.32 20.74 11.96
N ARG A 841 -11.43 20.93 11.23
CA ARG A 841 -12.60 20.03 11.20
C ARG A 841 -12.96 19.68 9.75
N GLY A 842 -13.64 18.55 9.55
CA GLY A 842 -14.20 18.17 8.25
C GLY A 842 -15.52 18.88 7.96
N GLY A 843 -16.20 18.48 6.88
CA GLY A 843 -17.55 18.98 6.59
C GLY A 843 -18.54 18.65 7.71
N LEU A 844 -19.44 19.59 8.00
CA LEU A 844 -20.46 19.39 9.01
C LEU A 844 -21.47 18.33 8.54
N SER A 845 -21.65 17.28 9.34
CA SER A 845 -22.65 16.25 9.08
C SER A 845 -23.48 16.04 10.34
N GLN A 846 -24.74 16.44 10.27
CA GLN A 846 -25.67 16.35 11.38
C GLN A 846 -27.04 15.84 10.92
N VAL A 847 -27.68 15.11 11.82
CA VAL A 847 -29.11 14.78 11.75
C VAL A 847 -29.82 15.65 12.78
N CYS A 848 -30.49 16.73 12.36
CA CYS A 848 -31.04 17.72 13.29
C CYS A 848 -32.20 17.16 14.13
N SER A 849 -33.25 16.61 13.49
CA SER A 849 -34.48 16.21 14.22
C SER A 849 -35.01 14.80 13.93
N LYS A 850 -34.79 14.23 12.73
CA LYS A 850 -35.29 12.88 12.38
C LYS A 850 -34.25 12.06 11.62
N ARG A 851 -33.99 10.82 12.09
CA ARG A 851 -33.11 9.85 11.41
C ARG A 851 -33.64 9.38 10.06
N ARG A 852 -34.94 9.50 9.83
CA ARG A 852 -35.61 9.06 8.61
C ARG A 852 -36.90 9.85 8.41
N ALA A 853 -37.11 10.37 7.20
CA ALA A 853 -38.34 11.02 6.78
C ALA A 853 -38.83 10.38 5.48
N HIS A 854 -40.15 10.31 5.33
CA HIS A 854 -40.80 9.83 4.11
C HIS A 854 -41.70 10.95 3.57
N ALA A 855 -41.58 11.24 2.28
CA ALA A 855 -42.53 12.13 1.63
C ALA A 855 -43.93 11.50 1.65
N ASN A 856 -44.93 12.29 2.06
CA ASN A 856 -46.34 11.93 2.02
C ASN A 856 -47.10 13.13 1.46
N ASN A 857 -47.26 13.21 0.14
CA ASN A 857 -48.02 14.29 -0.47
C ASN A 857 -48.73 13.76 -1.71
N LYS A 858 -49.72 14.51 -2.18
CA LYS A 858 -50.60 14.13 -3.31
C LYS A 858 -49.90 13.75 -4.62
N TYR A 859 -48.62 14.09 -4.78
CA TYR A 859 -47.83 13.76 -5.96
C TYR A 859 -47.10 12.40 -5.85
N MET A 860 -47.11 11.76 -4.67
CA MET A 860 -46.43 10.50 -4.42
C MET A 860 -47.33 9.29 -4.76
N PRO A 861 -46.80 8.19 -5.32
CA PRO A 861 -47.59 7.00 -5.68
C PRO A 861 -48.28 6.29 -4.50
N LYS A 862 -47.77 6.49 -3.27
CA LYS A 862 -48.30 5.90 -2.02
C LYS A 862 -48.80 6.98 -1.06
N TYR A 863 -49.49 7.99 -1.59
CA TYR A 863 -50.07 9.06 -0.77
C TYR A 863 -51.15 8.51 0.18
N ASP A 864 -51.07 8.89 1.45
CA ASP A 864 -52.02 8.54 2.49
C ASP A 864 -52.64 9.82 3.04
N SER A 865 -53.89 10.10 2.66
CA SER A 865 -54.62 11.30 3.07
C SER A 865 -54.99 11.31 4.55
N THR A 866 -54.81 10.20 5.27
CA THR A 866 -55.00 10.12 6.72
C THR A 866 -53.78 10.62 7.51
N LYS A 867 -52.64 10.81 6.82
CA LYS A 867 -51.39 11.30 7.41
C LYS A 867 -51.12 12.74 7.00
N PRO A 868 -50.37 13.50 7.81
CA PRO A 868 -49.99 14.87 7.46
C PRO A 868 -49.18 14.90 6.17
N ASP A 869 -49.36 15.98 5.41
CA ASP A 869 -48.60 16.21 4.19
C ASP A 869 -47.12 16.48 4.54
N VAL A 870 -46.21 15.71 3.94
CA VAL A 870 -44.76 15.82 4.10
C VAL A 870 -44.12 15.99 2.72
N TYR A 871 -43.41 17.10 2.56
CA TYR A 871 -42.59 17.40 1.39
C TYR A 871 -41.12 17.27 1.77
N LEU A 872 -40.31 16.69 0.88
CA LEU A 872 -38.86 16.64 1.02
C LEU A 872 -38.26 17.57 -0.02
N MET A 873 -37.39 18.47 0.42
CA MET A 873 -36.67 19.39 -0.44
C MET A 873 -35.17 19.08 -0.33
N TYR A 874 -34.51 18.96 -1.48
CA TYR A 874 -33.06 18.80 -1.55
C TYR A 874 -32.46 20.15 -1.97
N ASN A 875 -31.64 20.71 -1.09
CA ASN A 875 -30.87 21.90 -1.38
C ASN A 875 -29.39 21.53 -1.36
N ASP A 876 -28.64 22.05 -2.34
CA ASP A 876 -27.20 21.86 -2.44
C ASP A 876 -26.55 23.22 -2.70
N ILE A 877 -25.44 23.48 -2.03
CA ILE A 877 -24.69 24.72 -2.20
C ILE A 877 -23.70 24.52 -3.33
N ASN A 878 -23.92 25.22 -4.44
CA ASN A 878 -23.02 25.21 -5.58
C ASN A 878 -21.61 25.67 -5.17
N ASN A 879 -20.64 24.76 -5.24
CA ASN A 879 -19.22 25.03 -4.96
C ASN A 879 -18.97 25.71 -3.60
N GLN A 880 -19.51 25.15 -2.51
CA GLN A 880 -19.40 25.70 -1.15
C GLN A 880 -17.97 26.13 -0.79
N TYR A 881 -16.98 25.23 -0.93
CA TYR A 881 -15.60 25.55 -0.59
C TYR A 881 -14.98 26.60 -1.52
N GLY A 882 -15.31 26.60 -2.82
CA GLY A 882 -14.82 27.63 -3.72
C GLY A 882 -15.36 29.02 -3.39
N TRP A 883 -16.62 29.11 -2.95
CA TRP A 883 -17.19 30.35 -2.43
C TRP A 883 -16.49 30.79 -1.13
N SER A 884 -16.26 29.85 -0.19
CA SER A 884 -15.51 30.13 1.04
C SER A 884 -14.07 30.58 0.76
N MET A 885 -13.41 29.99 -0.24
CA MET A 885 -12.06 30.39 -0.67
C MET A 885 -12.01 31.73 -1.39
N SER A 886 -13.17 32.27 -1.80
CA SER A 886 -13.29 33.60 -2.39
C SER A 886 -13.49 34.70 -1.34
N GLN A 887 -13.65 34.33 -0.07
CA GLN A 887 -13.72 35.27 1.05
C GLN A 887 -12.31 35.67 1.52
N TYR A 888 -12.23 36.66 2.42
CA TYR A 888 -10.98 37.08 3.04
C TYR A 888 -10.39 35.92 3.88
N LEU A 889 -9.15 35.54 3.59
CA LEU A 889 -8.46 34.42 4.23
C LEU A 889 -7.02 34.81 4.63
N PRO A 890 -6.51 34.25 5.74
CA PRO A 890 -5.16 34.55 6.21
C PRO A 890 -4.11 33.95 5.27
N TYR A 891 -3.14 34.75 4.85
CA TYR A 891 -2.04 34.33 3.97
C TYR A 891 -0.64 34.56 4.55
N GLY A 892 -0.50 35.37 5.60
CA GLY A 892 0.78 35.63 6.29
C GLY A 892 0.65 36.65 7.42
N GLY A 893 1.78 37.01 8.02
CA GLY A 893 1.84 37.90 9.19
C GLY A 893 1.48 37.19 10.50
N PHE A 894 1.67 35.87 10.59
CA PHE A 894 1.21 35.10 11.74
C PHE A 894 1.98 35.46 13.02
N GLU A 895 1.28 36.00 14.00
CA GLU A 895 1.82 36.35 15.31
C GLU A 895 0.87 36.01 16.46
N TRP A 896 1.44 35.85 17.66
CA TRP A 896 0.66 35.73 18.89
C TRP A 896 0.30 37.13 19.40
N VAL A 897 -0.99 37.38 19.61
CA VAL A 897 -1.53 38.65 20.14
C VAL A 897 -2.12 38.47 21.54
N ASP A 898 -2.27 39.57 22.28
CA ASP A 898 -2.91 39.57 23.59
C ASP A 898 -4.42 39.29 23.48
N SER A 899 -5.00 38.65 24.50
CA SER A 899 -6.40 38.19 24.50
C SER A 899 -7.45 39.30 24.69
N ASN A 900 -7.04 40.57 24.79
CA ASN A 900 -7.95 41.69 25.02
C ASN A 900 -8.49 42.24 23.69
N ILE A 901 -9.26 41.41 22.98
CA ILE A 901 -9.82 41.73 21.66
C ILE A 901 -11.33 41.53 21.72
N ASP A 902 -12.09 42.53 21.25
CA ASP A 902 -13.53 42.42 21.07
C ASP A 902 -13.85 42.07 19.62
N ILE A 903 -13.90 40.76 19.33
CA ILE A 903 -14.18 40.24 17.99
C ILE A 903 -15.53 40.67 17.42
N THR A 904 -16.49 41.05 18.28
CA THR A 904 -17.83 41.46 17.80
C THR A 904 -17.81 42.82 17.09
N THR A 905 -16.70 43.55 17.22
CA THR A 905 -16.49 44.86 16.59
C THR A 905 -15.62 44.80 15.33
N ILE A 906 -15.11 43.62 14.99
CA ILE A 906 -14.16 43.41 13.89
C ILE A 906 -14.96 42.90 12.68
N PRO A 907 -14.88 43.58 11.52
CA PRO A 907 -15.58 43.14 10.33
C PRO A 907 -14.91 41.91 9.69
N ASP A 908 -15.69 41.10 8.98
CA ASP A 908 -15.22 39.85 8.34
C ASP A 908 -14.18 40.10 7.22
N ASP A 909 -14.11 41.32 6.69
CA ASP A 909 -13.17 41.77 5.64
C ASP A 909 -12.02 42.64 6.18
N ALA A 910 -11.78 42.60 7.50
CA ALA A 910 -10.66 43.30 8.11
C ALA A 910 -9.30 42.86 7.55
N ASP A 911 -8.33 43.78 7.52
CA ASP A 911 -6.95 43.50 7.11
C ASP A 911 -6.25 42.48 8.05
N GLU A 912 -6.69 42.41 9.31
CA GLU A 912 -6.20 41.48 10.33
C GLU A 912 -7.29 40.48 10.73
N GLY A 913 -6.98 39.19 10.62
CA GLY A 913 -7.85 38.09 11.05
C GLY A 913 -7.36 37.44 12.35
N TYR A 914 -8.28 36.90 13.14
CA TYR A 914 -7.98 36.28 14.44
C TYR A 914 -8.42 34.81 14.47
N ILE A 915 -7.54 33.92 14.95
CA ILE A 915 -7.87 32.53 15.25
C ILE A 915 -7.90 32.38 16.75
N LEU A 916 -9.06 32.02 17.30
CA LEU A 916 -9.30 32.00 18.74
C LEU A 916 -9.60 30.60 19.26
N GLU A 917 -9.15 30.34 20.49
CA GLU A 917 -9.62 29.24 21.31
C GLU A 917 -10.44 29.84 22.45
N VAL A 918 -11.73 29.52 22.47
CA VAL A 918 -12.72 30.12 23.37
C VAL A 918 -13.56 29.04 24.02
N ASP A 919 -14.01 29.33 25.25
CA ASP A 919 -15.09 28.58 25.88
C ASP A 919 -16.41 29.24 25.52
N LEU A 920 -17.33 28.48 24.94
CA LEU A 920 -18.64 28.96 24.53
C LEU A 920 -19.72 28.42 25.47
N GLU A 921 -20.58 29.30 25.97
CA GLU A 921 -21.80 28.94 26.69
C GLU A 921 -23.01 29.17 25.76
N TYR A 922 -23.80 28.11 25.52
CA TYR A 922 -24.98 28.20 24.66
C TYR A 922 -26.27 28.27 25.50
N PRO A 923 -26.99 29.41 25.50
CA PRO A 923 -28.11 29.64 26.42
C PRO A 923 -29.24 28.62 26.28
N GLN A 924 -29.66 28.03 27.40
CA GLN A 924 -30.65 26.95 27.42
C GLN A 924 -32.00 27.33 26.79
N HIS A 925 -32.42 28.58 26.91
CA HIS A 925 -33.67 29.07 26.34
C HIS A 925 -33.71 29.07 24.80
N LEU A 926 -32.55 28.93 24.13
CA LEU A 926 -32.46 28.87 22.66
C LEU A 926 -32.47 27.44 22.11
N HIS A 927 -32.31 26.42 22.96
CA HIS A 927 -32.14 25.02 22.53
C HIS A 927 -33.32 24.51 21.70
N ASP A 928 -34.54 24.70 22.20
CA ASP A 928 -35.75 24.26 21.51
C ASP A 928 -35.98 25.03 20.20
N ALA A 929 -35.69 26.34 20.20
CA ALA A 929 -35.87 27.19 19.02
C ALA A 929 -34.89 26.83 17.89
N HIS A 930 -33.69 26.36 18.23
CA HIS A 930 -32.63 26.06 17.26
C HIS A 930 -32.50 24.55 16.97
N THR A 931 -33.41 23.71 17.45
CA THR A 931 -33.32 22.24 17.32
C THR A 931 -33.21 21.75 15.86
N ASP A 932 -33.73 22.51 14.89
CA ASP A 932 -33.66 22.18 13.47
C ASP A 932 -32.45 22.81 12.73
N LEU A 933 -31.64 23.63 13.41
CA LEU A 933 -30.44 24.22 12.82
C LEU A 933 -29.23 23.26 12.93
N PRO A 934 -28.35 23.25 11.91
CA PRO A 934 -27.08 22.55 12.01
C PRO A 934 -26.16 23.27 13.02
N PHE A 935 -25.63 22.55 14.01
CA PHE A 935 -24.67 22.95 15.04
C PHE A 935 -23.29 22.34 14.80
#